data_AF-A0A7Y6B2B5-F1
#
_entry.id   AF-A0A7Y6B2B5-F1
#
_cell.length_a   1.000
_cell.length_b   1.000
_cell.length_c   1.000
_cell.angle_alpha   90.00
_cell.angle_beta   90.00
_cell.angle_gamma   90.00
#
_symmetry.space_group_name_H-M   'P 1'
#
loop_
_entity.id
_entity.type
_entity.pdbx_description
1 polymer ?
#
loop_
_entity_poly.entity_id
_entity_poly.type
_entity_poly.pdbx_seq_one_letter_code
_entity_poly.pdbx_strand_id
1 'polypeptide(L)'
;MQWCLHSERRDQRSDTLSRFDPRYWTVDFPRPMMAAVVVTDPDGLRVDAVFYRADDLAGLIWESADRHDHPLLRYDTVRDYRDCRLRFRWRSRGIKPLDAIHGPTLTIEGRDAAGRPRAWYVRLWNYATGTAEDAEVVIDFANLAGGFRFPEDRDPVWAGDVDRMFVSLVAPDYDAGGRFLGQPQEGWVELTGIVCDGPGAVIGVGAAVLPEQGFGIASGYDDSYHLTPQRLLRNMLHLGYRGSIVHYVGMSHYFRLERSGEGLYASLAGGALNVASAAWHRGFAGEARALGYELIWLLSYELFDAHCWGDWKQRSADGAPALTGWEPPSTLLSPAHGGAMAYLQAVARAFLAIGQAAGLSPQFQIGEPWWWVRPSDGAPCIYDAAAMAAFAPVPMASMAGAKSQAQGDTLDRAGACLAASTAALCAAVKAAAPGCVTHLLTYLPTVLDPQAPEAKRANMPIGWASPAFDVLQLEDYDWVTAGDSASTRKGVALAEARLGYPPERQHYLAGFVLRADQRTQWAWIADAAEAARARGVAATFLWAMPQVMRDGFVCWEGEEDEVQAFDDVLFPLALGREAEVTPGFSTAILTGAGGREARNASWAEARTTYDVGPGIRSAEDIAALLGFFRARMGPARGFRLRDPFDSIGTDEALGMGDGATRRFALTRRYGDQSRRITRPVPGSVSVKVAGRSMTGFTVEPGGWLLFDAAPVMGAAITASFTFDVPVRFAEDRLSVTLAGFRAGAAASVPLVEVREA
;
A
#
# COMPACT_ATOMS: atom_id res chain seq x y z
N MET A 1 -9.82 12.97 3.16
CA MET A 1 -8.53 12.28 3.35
C MET A 1 -7.43 12.91 2.51
N GLN A 2 -6.20 12.97 3.03
CA GLN A 2 -5.00 13.31 2.25
C GLN A 2 -4.20 12.02 1.94
N TRP A 3 -3.46 12.00 0.83
CA TRP A 3 -2.65 10.86 0.42
C TRP A 3 -1.42 11.29 -0.38
N CYS A 4 -0.39 10.43 -0.42
CA CYS A 4 0.74 10.60 -1.31
C CYS A 4 1.40 9.25 -1.66
N LEU A 5 2.33 9.27 -2.62
CA LEU A 5 3.10 8.09 -3.05
C LEU A 5 4.59 8.30 -2.75
N HIS A 6 5.20 7.36 -2.05
CA HIS A 6 6.62 7.36 -1.72
C HIS A 6 7.40 6.34 -2.55
N SER A 7 8.38 6.79 -3.34
CA SER A 7 9.32 5.88 -4.01
C SER A 7 10.51 5.47 -3.12
N GLU A 8 10.75 6.24 -2.07
CA GLU A 8 11.87 6.06 -1.14
C GLU A 8 11.61 6.80 0.18
N ARG A 9 12.39 6.42 1.20
CA ARG A 9 12.54 7.20 2.43
C ARG A 9 13.44 8.41 2.16
N ARG A 10 13.06 9.58 2.69
CA ARG A 10 13.87 10.81 2.68
C ARG A 10 14.17 11.25 4.11
N ASP A 11 13.22 11.96 4.72
CA ASP A 11 13.37 12.52 6.07
C ASP A 11 12.64 11.69 7.14
N GLN A 12 11.97 10.60 6.74
CA GLN A 12 11.23 9.76 7.68
C GLN A 12 12.20 8.97 8.58
N ARG A 13 11.75 8.70 9.82
CA ARG A 13 12.51 7.99 10.85
C ARG A 13 13.04 6.65 10.35
N SER A 14 14.29 6.36 10.69
CA SER A 14 14.92 5.04 10.55
C SER A 14 15.22 4.45 11.92
N ASP A 15 15.44 3.14 11.93
CA ASP A 15 15.95 2.37 13.07
C ASP A 15 17.04 1.41 12.57
N THR A 16 17.53 0.53 13.44
CA THR A 16 18.51 -0.50 13.10
C THR A 16 17.88 -1.90 13.07
N LEU A 17 18.43 -2.76 12.22
CA LEU A 17 18.03 -4.14 12.04
C LEU A 17 19.26 -5.03 12.10
N SER A 18 19.22 -6.09 12.91
CA SER A 18 20.22 -7.15 12.83
C SER A 18 20.06 -7.89 11.50
N ARG A 19 21.14 -7.99 10.74
CA ARG A 19 21.16 -8.73 9.48
C ARG A 19 20.77 -10.19 9.74
N PHE A 20 20.02 -10.79 8.81
CA PHE A 20 19.40 -12.11 8.94
C PHE A 20 18.27 -12.20 9.97
N ASP A 21 17.67 -11.08 10.37
CA ASP A 21 16.46 -11.07 11.20
C ASP A 21 15.37 -12.01 10.62
N PRO A 22 14.82 -12.93 11.43
CA PRO A 22 13.85 -13.93 11.01
C PRO A 22 12.68 -13.41 10.18
N ARG A 23 12.20 -12.18 10.45
CA ARG A 23 11.03 -11.59 9.78
C ARG A 23 11.26 -11.37 8.29
N TYR A 24 12.50 -11.13 7.89
CA TYR A 24 12.83 -10.66 6.54
C TYR A 24 13.28 -11.76 5.58
N TRP A 25 13.37 -13.00 6.07
CA TRP A 25 13.53 -14.17 5.20
C TRP A 25 12.26 -14.42 4.39
N THR A 26 12.44 -14.93 3.18
CA THR A 26 11.35 -15.32 2.28
C THR A 26 11.47 -16.77 1.85
N VAL A 27 10.39 -17.32 1.28
CA VAL A 27 10.40 -18.65 0.66
C VAL A 27 9.92 -18.58 -0.78
N ASP A 28 10.54 -19.36 -1.66
CA ASP A 28 10.11 -19.53 -3.05
C ASP A 28 10.20 -21.00 -3.47
N PHE A 29 9.30 -21.44 -4.34
CA PHE A 29 9.19 -22.84 -4.78
C PHE A 29 8.36 -22.98 -6.06
N PRO A 30 8.63 -23.99 -6.89
CA PRO A 30 7.75 -24.33 -8.00
C PRO A 30 6.53 -25.13 -7.50
N ARG A 31 5.33 -24.80 -7.98
CA ARG A 31 4.15 -25.68 -7.80
C ARG A 31 4.38 -27.01 -8.54
N PRO A 32 3.90 -28.16 -8.05
CA PRO A 32 2.81 -28.32 -7.08
C PRO A 32 3.24 -28.40 -5.61
N MET A 33 4.55 -28.41 -5.29
CA MET A 33 4.98 -28.33 -3.89
C MET A 33 4.54 -27.01 -3.26
N MET A 34 4.43 -27.00 -1.93
CA MET A 34 4.09 -25.80 -1.16
C MET A 34 5.06 -25.66 -0.01
N ALA A 35 5.50 -24.44 0.28
CA ALA A 35 6.27 -24.11 1.46
C ALA A 35 5.81 -22.77 2.07
N ALA A 36 6.08 -22.58 3.35
CA ALA A 36 5.82 -21.33 4.04
C ALA A 36 6.87 -21.10 5.11
N VAL A 37 7.28 -19.84 5.29
CA VAL A 37 8.19 -19.42 6.35
C VAL A 37 7.43 -18.64 7.44
N VAL A 38 7.68 -18.97 8.69
CA VAL A 38 7.09 -18.30 9.86
C VAL A 38 8.17 -17.98 10.89
N VAL A 39 8.04 -16.85 11.57
CA VAL A 39 8.89 -16.51 12.72
C VAL A 39 8.39 -17.30 13.94
N THR A 40 9.30 -17.97 14.64
CA THR A 40 9.00 -18.74 15.85
C THR A 40 9.42 -18.00 17.12
N ASP A 41 10.51 -17.22 17.02
CA ASP A 41 11.14 -16.48 18.11
C ASP A 41 11.86 -15.23 17.55
N PRO A 42 12.29 -14.26 18.38
CA PRO A 42 13.03 -13.08 17.90
C PRO A 42 14.29 -13.41 17.08
N ASP A 43 14.91 -14.57 17.34
CA ASP A 43 16.09 -15.11 16.65
C ASP A 43 15.81 -16.47 15.99
N GLY A 44 14.54 -16.80 15.74
CA GLY A 44 14.11 -18.09 15.22
C GLY A 44 13.07 -18.03 14.11
N LEU A 45 13.24 -18.88 13.10
CA LEU A 45 12.26 -19.11 12.03
C LEU A 45 12.10 -20.59 11.73
N ARG A 46 10.97 -20.92 11.12
CA ARG A 46 10.65 -22.26 10.64
C ARG A 46 10.09 -22.20 9.23
N VAL A 47 10.50 -23.17 8.40
CA VAL A 47 9.92 -23.46 7.09
C VAL A 47 9.21 -24.80 7.17
N ASP A 48 7.92 -24.83 6.86
CA ASP A 48 7.15 -26.07 6.65
C ASP A 48 6.91 -26.24 5.15
N ALA A 49 7.05 -27.48 4.65
CA ALA A 49 6.94 -27.80 3.23
C ALA A 49 6.18 -29.12 2.99
N VAL A 50 5.55 -29.23 1.82
CA VAL A 50 4.98 -30.47 1.30
C VAL A 50 5.47 -30.71 -0.13
N PHE A 51 6.01 -31.91 -0.36
CA PHE A 51 6.57 -32.37 -1.62
C PHE A 51 5.65 -33.40 -2.26
N TYR A 52 5.49 -33.34 -3.58
CA TYR A 52 4.74 -34.28 -4.41
C TYR A 52 5.62 -35.01 -5.42
N ARG A 53 6.78 -34.45 -5.77
CA ARG A 53 7.75 -35.00 -6.73
C ARG A 53 9.13 -35.10 -6.09
N ALA A 54 9.94 -36.02 -6.60
CA ALA A 54 11.29 -36.24 -6.11
C ALA A 54 12.26 -35.10 -6.48
N ASP A 55 11.93 -34.27 -7.47
CA ASP A 55 12.73 -33.10 -7.86
C ASP A 55 12.23 -31.79 -7.22
N ASP A 56 11.20 -31.86 -6.37
CA ASP A 56 10.67 -30.68 -5.69
C ASP A 56 11.73 -30.05 -4.78
N LEU A 57 11.81 -28.72 -4.84
CA LEU A 57 12.81 -27.89 -4.17
C LEU A 57 12.20 -26.55 -3.74
N ALA A 58 12.29 -26.23 -2.45
CA ALA A 58 12.02 -24.91 -1.91
C ALA A 58 13.32 -24.17 -1.60
N GLY A 59 13.27 -22.85 -1.63
CA GLY A 59 14.35 -21.96 -1.23
C GLY A 59 14.00 -21.13 -0.02
N LEU A 60 14.78 -21.22 1.04
CA LEU A 60 14.78 -20.21 2.11
C LEU A 60 15.75 -19.09 1.71
N ILE A 61 15.24 -17.87 1.53
CA ILE A 61 15.94 -16.79 0.84
C ILE A 61 16.17 -15.59 1.76
N TRP A 62 17.39 -15.06 1.72
CA TRP A 62 17.76 -13.75 2.25
C TRP A 62 18.24 -12.86 1.11
N GLU A 63 17.62 -11.71 0.90
CA GLU A 63 18.00 -10.75 -0.15
C GLU A 63 18.74 -9.56 0.43
N SER A 64 19.83 -9.12 -0.20
CA SER A 64 20.56 -7.91 0.24
C SER A 64 19.76 -6.63 0.04
N ALA A 65 18.76 -6.64 -0.85
CA ALA A 65 17.89 -5.52 -1.14
C ALA A 65 16.44 -5.88 -0.83
N ASP A 66 15.80 -5.08 0.02
CA ASP A 66 14.39 -5.22 0.31
C ASP A 66 13.54 -4.66 -0.83
N ARG A 67 12.83 -5.55 -1.50
CA ARG A 67 11.91 -5.24 -2.61
C ARG A 67 10.44 -5.52 -2.26
N HIS A 68 10.18 -5.94 -1.02
CA HIS A 68 8.87 -6.46 -0.59
C HIS A 68 8.14 -5.48 0.33
N ASP A 69 8.88 -4.84 1.24
CA ASP A 69 8.29 -3.85 2.16
C ASP A 69 7.97 -2.54 1.45
N HIS A 70 7.03 -1.80 2.04
CA HIS A 70 6.74 -0.43 1.64
C HIS A 70 8.04 0.41 1.62
N PRO A 71 8.25 1.33 0.65
CA PRO A 71 9.47 2.14 0.54
C PRO A 71 9.88 2.93 1.79
N LEU A 72 8.94 3.24 2.68
CA LEU A 72 9.19 3.88 3.98
C LEU A 72 9.64 2.91 5.08
N LEU A 73 9.46 1.61 4.90
CA LEU A 73 9.61 0.56 5.92
C LEU A 73 10.70 -0.47 5.59
N ARG A 74 11.14 -0.49 4.32
CA ARG A 74 12.19 -1.38 3.81
C ARG A 74 13.53 -1.18 4.51
N TYR A 75 14.32 -2.25 4.59
CA TYR A 75 15.72 -2.15 5.05
C TYR A 75 16.67 -1.64 3.98
N ASP A 76 17.81 -1.10 4.42
CA ASP A 76 18.84 -0.54 3.56
C ASP A 76 19.54 -1.62 2.76
N THR A 77 19.79 -1.35 1.47
CA THR A 77 20.53 -2.30 0.62
C THR A 77 22.00 -2.32 0.99
N VAL A 78 22.47 -3.40 1.61
CA VAL A 78 23.89 -3.61 1.95
C VAL A 78 24.35 -4.95 1.38
N ARG A 79 25.27 -4.89 0.41
CA ARG A 79 25.69 -6.05 -0.40
C ARG A 79 27.01 -6.66 0.04
N ASP A 80 27.76 -5.99 0.92
CA ASP A 80 29.02 -6.48 1.44
C ASP A 80 28.79 -7.28 2.72
N TYR A 81 29.23 -8.52 2.72
CA TYR A 81 29.15 -9.48 3.82
C TYR A 81 30.54 -9.95 4.27
N ARG A 82 31.64 -9.45 3.67
CA ARG A 82 32.99 -10.01 3.87
C ARG A 82 33.42 -10.05 5.35
N ASP A 83 32.94 -9.11 6.14
CA ASP A 83 33.27 -9.01 7.58
C ASP A 83 32.16 -9.55 8.50
N CYS A 84 31.13 -10.19 7.93
CA CYS A 84 30.03 -10.79 8.69
C CYS A 84 30.34 -12.24 9.06
N ARG A 85 29.84 -12.65 10.24
CA ARG A 85 29.81 -14.05 10.66
C ARG A 85 28.40 -14.42 11.12
N LEU A 86 27.76 -15.34 10.40
CA LEU A 86 26.41 -15.84 10.70
C LEU A 86 26.50 -17.16 11.47
N ARG A 87 25.76 -17.27 12.58
CA ARG A 87 25.55 -18.51 13.33
C ARG A 87 24.06 -18.79 13.49
N PHE A 88 23.70 -20.07 13.48
CA PHE A 88 22.38 -20.54 13.88
C PHE A 88 22.42 -22.04 14.17
N ARG A 89 21.47 -22.53 14.96
CA ARG A 89 21.19 -23.96 15.09
C ARG A 89 20.16 -24.37 14.06
N TRP A 90 20.55 -25.33 13.22
CA TRP A 90 19.69 -26.00 12.26
C TRP A 90 19.02 -27.20 12.89
N ARG A 91 17.70 -27.35 12.71
CA ARG A 91 16.96 -28.59 12.93
C ARG A 91 16.08 -28.91 11.74
N SER A 92 15.96 -30.18 11.36
CA SER A 92 15.12 -30.56 10.23
C SER A 92 14.54 -31.97 10.35
N ARG A 93 13.43 -32.22 9.64
CA ARG A 93 12.86 -33.56 9.47
C ARG A 93 12.06 -33.62 8.17
N GLY A 94 11.99 -34.79 7.53
CA GLY A 94 11.14 -34.98 6.35
C GLY A 94 11.64 -34.21 5.11
N ILE A 95 12.90 -33.80 5.14
CA ILE A 95 13.66 -33.28 4.02
C ILE A 95 15.00 -34.02 3.94
N LYS A 96 15.75 -33.81 2.87
CA LYS A 96 17.09 -34.40 2.75
C LYS A 96 18.04 -33.81 3.82
N PRO A 97 18.81 -34.63 4.56
CA PRO A 97 19.62 -34.17 5.69
C PRO A 97 20.88 -33.40 5.23
N LEU A 98 21.51 -32.63 6.13
CA LEU A 98 22.65 -31.74 5.82
C LEU A 98 23.83 -32.48 5.17
N ASP A 99 24.17 -33.65 5.69
CA ASP A 99 25.33 -34.45 5.26
C ASP A 99 25.09 -35.25 3.98
N ALA A 100 23.87 -35.25 3.43
CA ALA A 100 23.57 -35.99 2.22
C ALA A 100 24.10 -35.29 0.96
N ILE A 101 24.29 -36.10 -0.10
CA ILE A 101 24.51 -35.61 -1.45
C ILE A 101 23.21 -34.91 -1.92
N HIS A 102 23.31 -33.66 -2.38
CA HIS A 102 22.16 -32.78 -2.66
C HIS A 102 21.36 -32.38 -1.41
N GLY A 103 21.95 -32.50 -0.21
CA GLY A 103 21.39 -31.88 1.00
C GLY A 103 21.40 -30.35 0.92
N PRO A 104 20.90 -29.67 1.96
CA PRO A 104 20.83 -28.22 2.01
C PRO A 104 22.13 -27.52 1.63
N THR A 105 22.04 -26.75 0.55
CA THR A 105 23.14 -26.01 -0.05
C THR A 105 22.79 -24.53 -0.05
N LEU A 106 23.70 -23.71 0.46
CA LEU A 106 23.64 -22.26 0.39
C LEU A 106 24.20 -21.80 -0.95
N THR A 107 23.31 -21.35 -1.83
CA THR A 107 23.66 -20.65 -3.06
C THR A 107 23.81 -19.17 -2.76
N ILE A 108 24.96 -18.59 -3.11
CA ILE A 108 25.22 -17.15 -3.00
C ILE A 108 25.33 -16.59 -4.40
N GLU A 109 24.46 -15.64 -4.75
CA GLU A 109 24.45 -14.99 -6.07
C GLU A 109 24.88 -13.54 -5.94
N GLY A 110 25.72 -13.06 -6.86
CA GLY A 110 26.22 -11.69 -6.84
C GLY A 110 27.22 -11.42 -7.96
N ARG A 111 28.24 -10.60 -7.69
CA ARG A 111 29.41 -10.42 -8.56
C ARG A 111 30.64 -11.00 -7.91
N ASP A 112 31.69 -11.30 -8.67
CA ASP A 112 33.03 -11.53 -8.15
C ASP A 112 33.81 -10.21 -7.91
N ALA A 113 35.06 -10.31 -7.44
CA ALA A 113 35.91 -9.15 -7.19
C ALA A 113 36.19 -8.26 -8.42
N ALA A 114 35.96 -8.78 -9.64
CA ALA A 114 36.08 -8.04 -10.89
C ALA A 114 34.74 -7.46 -11.36
N GLY A 115 33.68 -7.57 -10.57
CA GLY A 115 32.33 -7.09 -10.90
C GLY A 115 31.56 -8.01 -11.84
N ARG A 116 32.01 -9.25 -12.09
CA ARG A 116 31.34 -10.18 -13.02
C ARG A 116 30.29 -11.01 -12.29
N PRO A 117 29.06 -11.16 -12.82
CA PRO A 117 28.05 -12.01 -12.20
C PRO A 117 28.54 -13.43 -11.94
N ARG A 118 28.32 -13.94 -10.73
CA ARG A 118 28.75 -15.27 -10.30
C ARG A 118 27.81 -15.83 -9.24
N ALA A 119 27.67 -17.16 -9.25
CA ALA A 119 27.05 -17.92 -8.18
C ALA A 119 28.06 -18.87 -7.54
N TRP A 120 27.99 -19.01 -6.21
CA TRP A 120 28.76 -19.99 -5.43
C TRP A 120 27.82 -20.96 -4.73
N TYR A 121 28.24 -22.21 -4.64
CA TYR A 121 27.47 -23.29 -4.01
C TYR A 121 28.20 -23.79 -2.77
N VAL A 122 27.68 -23.44 -1.60
CA VAL A 122 28.28 -23.73 -0.30
C VAL A 122 27.46 -24.82 0.39
N ARG A 123 28.05 -26.01 0.53
CA ARG A 123 27.41 -27.09 1.27
C ARG A 123 27.45 -26.79 2.77
N LEU A 124 26.28 -26.59 3.38
CA LEU A 124 26.17 -26.16 4.79
C LEU A 124 26.85 -27.13 5.76
N TRP A 125 26.81 -28.44 5.47
CA TRP A 125 27.44 -29.46 6.30
C TRP A 125 28.95 -29.26 6.51
N ASN A 126 29.65 -28.66 5.55
CA ASN A 126 31.09 -28.38 5.68
C ASN A 126 31.39 -27.34 6.79
N TYR A 127 30.35 -26.65 7.26
CA TYR A 127 30.40 -25.58 8.27
C TYR A 127 29.48 -25.90 9.47
N ALA A 128 29.08 -27.16 9.62
CA ALA A 128 28.16 -27.62 10.66
C ALA A 128 28.88 -28.49 11.71
N THR A 129 28.48 -28.37 12.97
CA THR A 129 28.89 -29.26 14.07
C THR A 129 27.66 -29.84 14.75
N GLY A 130 27.57 -31.17 14.78
CA GLY A 130 26.41 -31.88 15.33
C GLY A 130 26.04 -33.10 14.50
N THR A 131 24.75 -33.35 14.36
CA THR A 131 24.17 -34.41 13.53
C THR A 131 23.61 -33.85 12.24
N ALA A 132 23.32 -34.72 11.27
CA ALA A 132 22.82 -34.29 9.97
C ALA A 132 21.44 -33.59 9.98
N GLU A 133 20.67 -33.75 11.06
CA GLU A 133 19.33 -33.17 11.23
C GLU A 133 19.25 -32.18 12.42
N ASP A 134 20.33 -32.04 13.20
CA ASP A 134 20.45 -31.12 14.34
C ASP A 134 21.91 -30.73 14.51
N ALA A 135 22.27 -29.52 14.05
CA ALA A 135 23.64 -29.03 14.05
C ALA A 135 23.73 -27.53 14.24
N GLU A 136 24.81 -27.08 14.85
CA GLU A 136 25.21 -25.67 14.84
C GLU A 136 25.95 -25.37 13.54
N VAL A 137 25.47 -24.38 12.79
CA VAL A 137 26.06 -23.94 11.52
C VAL A 137 26.71 -22.58 11.71
N VAL A 138 27.97 -22.45 11.27
CA VAL A 138 28.75 -21.20 11.39
C VAL A 138 29.35 -20.81 10.05
N ILE A 139 28.83 -19.74 9.47
CA ILE A 139 29.27 -19.19 8.18
C ILE A 139 30.12 -17.94 8.45
N ASP A 140 31.43 -18.07 8.24
CA ASP A 140 32.37 -16.95 8.25
C ASP A 140 32.61 -16.49 6.80
N PHE A 141 31.98 -15.39 6.40
CA PHE A 141 32.02 -14.89 5.02
C PHE A 141 33.42 -14.43 4.58
N ALA A 142 34.33 -14.16 5.51
CA ALA A 142 35.72 -13.82 5.19
C ALA A 142 36.51 -15.03 4.66
N ASN A 143 36.16 -16.23 5.13
CA ASN A 143 36.89 -17.47 4.88
C ASN A 143 36.04 -18.54 4.15
N LEU A 144 34.86 -18.16 3.69
CA LEU A 144 33.88 -19.05 3.09
C LEU A 144 34.36 -19.60 1.74
N ALA A 145 34.16 -20.88 1.53
CA ALA A 145 34.38 -21.54 0.26
C ALA A 145 33.25 -22.51 -0.07
N GLY A 146 32.84 -22.47 -1.34
CA GLY A 146 32.01 -23.50 -1.94
C GLY A 146 32.82 -24.76 -2.27
N GLY A 147 32.13 -25.70 -2.92
CA GLY A 147 32.68 -27.00 -3.28
C GLY A 147 31.87 -28.15 -2.69
N PHE A 148 31.74 -29.22 -3.46
CA PHE A 148 30.96 -30.40 -3.11
C PHE A 148 31.84 -31.53 -2.55
N ARG A 149 33.03 -31.71 -3.12
CA ARG A 149 34.11 -32.59 -2.62
C ARG A 149 35.09 -31.75 -1.82
N PHE A 150 34.69 -31.37 -0.62
CA PHE A 150 35.45 -30.45 0.22
C PHE A 150 36.46 -31.20 1.09
N PRO A 151 37.75 -30.79 1.16
CA PRO A 151 38.31 -29.54 0.62
C PRO A 151 38.91 -29.65 -0.81
N GLU A 152 38.78 -30.76 -1.51
CA GLU A 152 39.43 -31.02 -2.81
C GLU A 152 38.99 -30.08 -3.94
N ASP A 153 37.72 -29.65 -3.96
CA ASP A 153 37.14 -28.73 -4.95
C ASP A 153 36.81 -27.34 -4.37
N ARG A 154 37.55 -26.95 -3.33
CA ARG A 154 37.39 -25.66 -2.64
C ARG A 154 37.34 -24.50 -3.64
N ASP A 155 36.21 -23.80 -3.67
CA ASP A 155 35.98 -22.62 -4.49
C ASP A 155 35.72 -21.39 -3.60
N PRO A 156 36.72 -20.51 -3.36
CA PRO A 156 36.55 -19.35 -2.49
C PRO A 156 35.38 -18.46 -2.89
N VAL A 157 34.54 -18.13 -1.91
CA VAL A 157 33.44 -17.18 -2.08
C VAL A 157 33.99 -15.77 -1.93
N TRP A 158 33.62 -14.89 -2.86
CA TRP A 158 33.83 -13.45 -2.67
C TRP A 158 32.49 -12.82 -2.27
N ALA A 159 32.36 -12.45 -0.99
CA ALA A 159 31.10 -11.97 -0.41
C ALA A 159 30.98 -10.43 -0.40
N GLY A 160 31.67 -9.73 -1.33
CA GLY A 160 31.74 -8.26 -1.35
C GLY A 160 30.58 -7.56 -2.06
N ASP A 161 29.88 -8.26 -2.96
CA ASP A 161 28.69 -7.76 -3.67
C ASP A 161 27.73 -8.93 -3.93
N VAL A 162 26.92 -9.23 -2.92
CA VAL A 162 25.91 -10.29 -2.93
C VAL A 162 24.52 -9.70 -3.22
N ASP A 163 23.77 -10.31 -4.14
CA ASP A 163 22.35 -10.05 -4.39
C ASP A 163 21.47 -10.74 -3.37
N ARG A 164 21.65 -12.05 -3.26
CA ARG A 164 20.82 -12.91 -2.42
C ARG A 164 21.56 -14.17 -2.03
N MET A 165 21.06 -14.76 -0.95
CA MET A 165 21.45 -16.04 -0.42
C MET A 165 20.22 -16.94 -0.41
N PHE A 166 20.40 -18.18 -0.83
CA PHE A 166 19.32 -19.15 -1.02
C PHE A 166 19.75 -20.47 -0.39
N VAL A 167 18.99 -21.01 0.56
CA VAL A 167 19.23 -22.34 1.15
C VAL A 167 18.22 -23.32 0.56
N SER A 168 18.70 -24.31 -0.17
CA SER A 168 17.86 -25.33 -0.81
C SER A 168 17.25 -26.31 0.20
N LEU A 169 15.95 -26.54 0.12
CA LEU A 169 15.22 -27.55 0.87
C LEU A 169 14.59 -28.53 -0.14
N VAL A 170 15.03 -29.78 -0.13
CA VAL A 170 14.60 -30.77 -1.13
C VAL A 170 13.92 -31.97 -0.49
N ALA A 171 13.11 -32.67 -1.28
CA ALA A 171 12.45 -33.90 -0.87
C ALA A 171 13.47 -34.94 -0.32
N PRO A 172 13.11 -35.78 0.67
CA PRO A 172 14.03 -36.77 1.27
C PRO A 172 14.69 -37.69 0.23
N ASP A 173 13.90 -38.19 -0.72
CA ASP A 173 14.35 -39.09 -1.77
C ASP A 173 14.74 -38.34 -3.06
N TYR A 174 15.31 -37.13 -2.90
CA TYR A 174 15.58 -36.23 -4.02
C TYR A 174 16.36 -36.92 -5.13
N ASP A 175 15.84 -36.78 -6.33
CA ASP A 175 16.36 -37.30 -7.58
C ASP A 175 15.94 -36.36 -8.72
N ALA A 176 16.88 -36.05 -9.60
CA ALA A 176 16.67 -35.15 -10.72
C ALA A 176 15.69 -35.70 -11.79
N GLY A 177 15.30 -36.98 -11.70
CA GLY A 177 14.35 -37.61 -12.63
C GLY A 177 12.89 -37.16 -12.48
N GLY A 178 12.54 -36.43 -11.44
CA GLY A 178 11.21 -35.79 -11.28
C GLY A 178 10.02 -36.74 -11.23
N ARG A 179 10.21 -37.97 -10.76
CA ARG A 179 9.10 -38.90 -10.52
C ARG A 179 8.18 -38.35 -9.41
N PHE A 180 6.89 -38.66 -9.49
CA PHE A 180 6.01 -38.47 -8.34
C PHE A 180 6.44 -39.34 -7.16
N LEU A 181 6.29 -38.80 -5.95
CA LEU A 181 6.45 -39.57 -4.72
C LEU A 181 5.27 -40.55 -4.59
N GLY A 182 5.50 -41.66 -3.86
CA GLY A 182 4.45 -42.65 -3.62
C GLY A 182 3.27 -42.10 -2.82
N GLN A 183 3.55 -41.10 -1.97
CA GLN A 183 2.58 -40.29 -1.24
C GLN A 183 3.19 -38.89 -1.04
N PRO A 184 2.37 -37.83 -0.88
CA PRO A 184 2.88 -36.51 -0.53
C PRO A 184 3.71 -36.58 0.77
N GLN A 185 4.87 -35.94 0.77
CA GLN A 185 5.79 -35.94 1.89
C GLN A 185 5.81 -34.57 2.55
N GLU A 186 5.50 -34.50 3.84
CA GLU A 186 5.64 -33.28 4.63
C GLU A 186 7.03 -33.23 5.28
N GLY A 187 7.62 -32.04 5.34
CA GLY A 187 8.94 -31.80 5.92
C GLY A 187 9.05 -30.40 6.50
N TRP A 188 10.05 -30.19 7.34
CA TRP A 188 10.31 -28.90 7.94
C TRP A 188 11.79 -28.67 8.23
N VAL A 189 12.14 -27.38 8.29
CA VAL A 189 13.42 -26.85 8.73
C VAL A 189 13.19 -25.74 9.73
N GLU A 190 14.02 -25.68 10.75
CA GLU A 190 13.99 -24.64 11.75
C GLU A 190 15.40 -24.12 12.00
N LEU A 191 15.53 -22.80 11.98
CA LEU A 191 16.75 -22.08 12.32
C LEU A 191 16.47 -21.32 13.61
N THR A 192 17.24 -21.58 14.65
CA THR A 192 17.12 -20.90 15.96
C THR A 192 18.46 -20.31 16.39
N GLY A 193 18.45 -19.29 17.25
CA GLY A 193 19.69 -18.63 17.67
C GLY A 193 20.40 -17.94 16.51
N ILE A 194 19.64 -17.39 15.56
CA ILE A 194 20.19 -16.67 14.41
C ILE A 194 20.89 -15.40 14.92
N VAL A 195 22.22 -15.37 14.77
CA VAL A 195 23.03 -14.20 15.14
C VAL A 195 24.03 -13.90 14.03
N CYS A 196 24.13 -12.63 13.68
CA CYS A 196 25.17 -12.10 12.81
C CYS A 196 26.10 -11.19 13.62
N ASP A 197 27.41 -11.43 13.54
CA ASP A 197 28.43 -10.58 14.14
C ASP A 197 29.30 -9.92 13.06
N GLY A 198 30.05 -8.90 13.49
CA GLY A 198 31.08 -8.24 12.69
C GLY A 198 30.61 -6.96 11.99
N PRO A 199 31.53 -6.20 11.38
CA PRO A 199 31.19 -5.04 10.56
C PRO A 199 30.15 -5.41 9.48
N GLY A 200 29.04 -4.68 9.47
CA GLY A 200 27.91 -4.94 8.55
C GLY A 200 26.79 -5.82 9.12
N ALA A 201 26.95 -6.40 10.31
CA ALA A 201 25.90 -7.20 10.97
C ALA A 201 24.64 -6.41 11.34
N VAL A 202 24.71 -5.08 11.35
CA VAL A 202 23.58 -4.19 11.58
C VAL A 202 23.37 -3.32 10.34
N ILE A 203 22.15 -3.28 9.84
CA ILE A 203 21.73 -2.45 8.70
C ILE A 203 20.63 -1.48 9.13
N GLY A 204 20.42 -0.40 8.38
CA GLY A 204 19.31 0.51 8.64
C GLY A 204 17.98 -0.09 8.18
N VAL A 205 16.89 0.29 8.85
CA VAL A 205 15.53 -0.08 8.46
C VAL A 205 14.59 1.11 8.59
N GLY A 206 13.62 1.20 7.68
CA GLY A 206 12.58 2.22 7.75
C GLY A 206 11.69 2.02 8.98
N ALA A 207 11.50 3.06 9.78
CA ALA A 207 10.72 3.03 11.02
C ALA A 207 9.65 4.13 11.05
N ALA A 208 9.15 4.50 9.86
CA ALA A 208 7.97 5.34 9.75
C ALA A 208 6.79 4.68 10.47
N VAL A 209 6.03 5.48 11.20
CA VAL A 209 4.76 5.08 11.82
C VAL A 209 3.78 6.19 11.48
N LEU A 210 2.75 5.85 10.71
CA LEU A 210 1.68 6.76 10.35
C LEU A 210 0.60 6.76 11.44
N PRO A 211 -0.16 7.86 11.58
CA PRO A 211 -1.35 7.89 12.41
C PRO A 211 -2.32 6.77 12.03
N GLU A 212 -3.15 6.36 12.98
CA GLU A 212 -4.23 5.43 12.68
C GLU A 212 -5.17 6.07 11.64
N GLN A 213 -5.48 5.30 10.60
CA GLN A 213 -6.38 5.72 9.54
C GLN A 213 -7.74 5.03 9.71
N GLY A 214 -8.81 5.73 9.32
CA GLY A 214 -10.18 5.18 9.36
C GLY A 214 -10.52 4.16 8.26
N PHE A 215 -9.52 3.53 7.63
CA PHE A 215 -9.72 2.48 6.62
C PHE A 215 -9.12 1.15 7.07
N GLY A 216 -9.86 0.08 6.81
CA GLY A 216 -9.31 -1.28 6.86
C GLY A 216 -8.44 -1.57 5.64
N ILE A 217 -7.71 -2.68 5.70
CA ILE A 217 -6.90 -3.18 4.59
C ILE A 217 -7.37 -4.57 4.20
N ALA A 218 -7.17 -4.89 2.94
CA ALA A 218 -7.33 -6.22 2.46
C ALA A 218 -6.05 -6.78 1.83
N SER A 219 -5.86 -8.08 1.92
CA SER A 219 -4.64 -8.79 1.49
C SER A 219 -4.97 -10.20 1.03
N GLY A 220 -4.05 -10.83 0.29
CA GLY A 220 -4.19 -12.18 -0.22
C GLY A 220 -2.99 -13.06 0.12
N TYR A 221 -3.26 -14.31 0.52
CA TYR A 221 -2.23 -15.30 0.78
C TYR A 221 -1.45 -15.65 -0.50
N ASP A 222 -2.12 -15.80 -1.64
CA ASP A 222 -1.45 -16.10 -2.91
C ASP A 222 -0.46 -15.02 -3.36
N ASP A 223 -0.64 -13.77 -2.92
CA ASP A 223 0.28 -12.66 -3.19
C ASP A 223 1.38 -12.52 -2.14
N SER A 224 1.22 -13.14 -0.96
CA SER A 224 2.05 -12.88 0.22
C SER A 224 2.65 -14.14 0.86
N TYR A 225 2.40 -15.34 0.31
CA TYR A 225 2.82 -16.63 0.87
C TYR A 225 4.33 -16.72 1.13
N HIS A 226 5.09 -15.99 0.30
CA HIS A 226 6.55 -15.97 0.33
C HIS A 226 7.11 -15.13 1.50
N LEU A 227 6.30 -14.27 2.12
CA LEU A 227 6.68 -13.41 3.24
C LEU A 227 6.32 -14.06 4.58
N THR A 228 7.04 -13.71 5.65
CA THR A 228 6.58 -14.05 7.01
C THR A 228 5.31 -13.24 7.36
N PRO A 229 4.38 -13.82 8.13
CA PRO A 229 3.21 -13.10 8.60
C PRO A 229 3.53 -11.80 9.36
N GLN A 230 4.56 -11.84 10.20
CA GLN A 230 5.02 -10.70 11.01
C GLN A 230 5.50 -9.54 10.15
N ARG A 231 6.18 -9.81 9.03
CA ARG A 231 6.61 -8.77 8.09
C ARG A 231 5.42 -8.08 7.42
N LEU A 232 4.44 -8.86 6.98
CA LEU A 232 3.24 -8.32 6.35
C LEU A 232 2.43 -7.45 7.33
N LEU A 233 2.19 -7.95 8.55
CA LEU A 233 1.43 -7.24 9.58
C LEU A 233 2.17 -6.01 10.11
N ARG A 234 3.51 -6.04 10.17
CA ARG A 234 4.33 -4.86 10.47
C ARG A 234 4.06 -3.73 9.48
N ASN A 235 4.01 -4.03 8.18
CA ASN A 235 3.72 -3.02 7.17
C ASN A 235 2.30 -2.44 7.39
N MET A 236 1.30 -3.28 7.62
CA MET A 236 -0.08 -2.82 7.90
C MET A 236 -0.13 -1.89 9.14
N LEU A 237 0.51 -2.29 10.24
CA LEU A 237 0.53 -1.55 11.49
C LEU A 237 1.22 -0.19 11.34
N HIS A 238 2.41 -0.18 10.75
CA HIS A 238 3.21 1.02 10.59
C HIS A 238 2.63 2.01 9.57
N LEU A 239 1.86 1.52 8.60
CA LEU A 239 1.12 2.38 7.66
C LEU A 239 -0.22 2.88 8.24
N GLY A 240 -0.52 2.59 9.50
CA GLY A 240 -1.67 3.14 10.21
C GLY A 240 -2.97 2.34 10.08
N TYR A 241 -2.98 1.22 9.34
CA TYR A 241 -4.17 0.37 9.22
C TYR A 241 -4.53 -0.26 10.58
N ARG A 242 -5.82 -0.27 10.93
CA ARG A 242 -6.36 -0.85 12.18
C ARG A 242 -7.68 -1.57 11.91
N GLY A 243 -8.18 -2.29 12.91
CA GLY A 243 -9.49 -2.95 12.85
C GLY A 243 -9.42 -4.31 12.14
N SER A 244 -10.37 -4.56 11.24
CA SER A 244 -10.43 -5.82 10.50
C SER A 244 -9.49 -5.83 9.29
N ILE A 245 -8.88 -6.99 9.02
CA ILE A 245 -8.20 -7.29 7.76
C ILE A 245 -9.10 -8.23 6.96
N VAL A 246 -9.43 -7.87 5.72
CA VAL A 246 -10.05 -8.81 4.78
C VAL A 246 -8.94 -9.65 4.15
N HIS A 247 -8.83 -10.91 4.56
CA HIS A 247 -7.73 -11.79 4.15
C HIS A 247 -8.25 -12.86 3.19
N TYR A 248 -7.96 -12.69 1.89
CA TYR A 248 -8.20 -13.71 0.88
C TYR A 248 -7.26 -14.89 1.11
N VAL A 249 -7.81 -16.06 1.40
CA VAL A 249 -7.03 -17.27 1.65
C VAL A 249 -6.35 -17.84 0.39
N GLY A 250 -6.61 -17.23 -0.76
CA GLY A 250 -6.07 -17.61 -2.04
C GLY A 250 -6.81 -18.78 -2.67
N MET A 251 -6.26 -19.24 -3.79
CA MET A 251 -6.86 -20.28 -4.62
C MET A 251 -5.86 -21.33 -5.10
N SER A 252 -4.57 -21.09 -4.83
CA SER A 252 -3.49 -21.86 -5.45
C SER A 252 -2.46 -22.41 -4.47
N HIS A 253 -2.44 -21.98 -3.20
CA HIS A 253 -1.43 -22.40 -2.23
C HIS A 253 -1.95 -23.10 -0.97
N TYR A 254 -3.26 -23.12 -0.71
CA TYR A 254 -3.78 -23.64 0.57
C TYR A 254 -4.05 -25.16 0.57
N PHE A 255 -4.35 -25.74 -0.59
CA PHE A 255 -4.94 -27.07 -0.69
C PHE A 255 -3.93 -28.21 -0.50
N ARG A 256 -4.46 -29.38 -0.15
CA ARG A 256 -3.75 -30.66 -0.31
C ARG A 256 -4.08 -31.23 -1.68
N LEU A 257 -3.13 -31.98 -2.25
CA LEU A 257 -3.34 -32.66 -3.53
C LEU A 257 -3.30 -34.18 -3.36
N GLU A 258 -4.15 -34.86 -4.11
CA GLU A 258 -4.07 -36.31 -4.31
C GLU A 258 -3.82 -36.64 -5.78
N ARG A 259 -3.16 -37.76 -6.00
CA ARG A 259 -2.82 -38.22 -7.34
C ARG A 259 -3.97 -39.03 -7.92
N SER A 260 -4.36 -38.69 -9.15
CA SER A 260 -5.27 -39.49 -9.96
C SER A 260 -4.73 -39.59 -11.39
N GLY A 261 -4.33 -40.79 -11.80
CA GLY A 261 -3.60 -41.01 -13.04
C GLY A 261 -2.26 -40.24 -13.05
N GLU A 262 -2.11 -39.36 -14.04
CA GLU A 262 -0.94 -38.48 -14.20
C GLU A 262 -1.13 -37.09 -13.58
N GLY A 263 -2.33 -36.77 -13.08
CA GLY A 263 -2.67 -35.46 -12.51
C GLY A 263 -2.64 -35.44 -10.98
N LEU A 264 -2.57 -34.22 -10.44
CA LEU A 264 -2.73 -33.91 -9.02
C LEU A 264 -3.96 -33.01 -8.85
N TYR A 265 -4.86 -33.38 -7.95
CA TYR A 265 -6.14 -32.68 -7.76
C TYR A 265 -6.41 -32.39 -6.30
N ALA A 266 -7.16 -31.32 -6.02
CA ALA A 266 -7.52 -30.90 -4.68
C ALA A 266 -8.18 -32.03 -3.88
N SER A 267 -7.70 -32.25 -2.65
CA SER A 267 -8.13 -33.36 -1.79
C SER A 267 -8.41 -32.89 -0.37
N LEU A 268 -9.31 -33.61 0.30
CA LEU A 268 -9.54 -33.51 1.75
C LEU A 268 -8.83 -34.62 2.53
N ALA A 269 -8.09 -35.50 1.86
CA ALA A 269 -7.34 -36.57 2.51
C ALA A 269 -6.24 -35.98 3.41
N GLY A 270 -6.33 -36.24 4.71
CA GLY A 270 -5.42 -35.67 5.71
C GLY A 270 -5.76 -34.24 6.14
N GLY A 271 -6.92 -33.69 5.73
CA GLY A 271 -7.39 -32.35 6.09
C GLY A 271 -7.64 -31.46 4.88
N ALA A 272 -8.21 -30.27 5.09
CA ALA A 272 -8.50 -29.33 4.00
C ALA A 272 -7.30 -28.48 3.57
N LEU A 273 -6.36 -28.24 4.49
CA LEU A 273 -5.20 -27.37 4.28
C LEU A 273 -3.91 -28.18 4.27
N ASN A 274 -2.95 -27.81 3.42
CA ASN A 274 -1.59 -28.32 3.52
C ASN A 274 -0.86 -27.73 4.74
N VAL A 275 0.23 -28.40 5.15
CA VAL A 275 0.97 -28.05 6.36
C VAL A 275 1.58 -26.64 6.30
N ALA A 276 2.10 -26.22 5.14
CA ALA A 276 2.71 -24.92 4.94
C ALA A 276 1.68 -23.79 5.11
N SER A 277 0.55 -23.89 4.41
CA SER A 277 -0.54 -22.91 4.52
C SER A 277 -1.11 -22.85 5.94
N ALA A 278 -1.30 -24.01 6.58
CA ALA A 278 -1.79 -24.04 7.96
C ALA A 278 -0.80 -23.38 8.94
N ALA A 279 0.51 -23.60 8.78
CA ALA A 279 1.54 -22.97 9.60
C ALA A 279 1.55 -21.45 9.42
N TRP A 280 1.55 -20.97 8.18
CA TRP A 280 1.54 -19.55 7.86
C TRP A 280 0.33 -18.84 8.46
N HIS A 281 -0.88 -19.39 8.26
CA HIS A 281 -2.11 -18.75 8.73
C HIS A 281 -2.27 -18.80 10.26
N ARG A 282 -1.69 -19.80 10.95
CA ARG A 282 -1.61 -19.77 12.42
C ARG A 282 -0.71 -18.64 12.91
N GLY A 283 0.44 -18.45 12.27
CA GLY A 283 1.34 -17.32 12.56
C GLY A 283 0.65 -15.97 12.29
N PHE A 284 -0.04 -15.85 11.16
CA PHE A 284 -0.79 -14.65 10.79
C PHE A 284 -1.93 -14.34 11.76
N ALA A 285 -2.75 -15.33 12.12
CA ALA A 285 -3.85 -15.14 13.06
C ALA A 285 -3.34 -14.79 14.48
N GLY A 286 -2.28 -15.45 14.95
CA GLY A 286 -1.68 -15.17 16.25
C GLY A 286 -1.10 -13.76 16.33
N GLU A 287 -0.33 -13.35 15.32
CA GLU A 287 0.26 -12.02 15.27
C GLU A 287 -0.81 -10.93 15.07
N ALA A 288 -1.81 -11.16 14.20
CA ALA A 288 -2.93 -10.25 14.03
C ALA A 288 -3.64 -10.00 15.37
N ARG A 289 -3.92 -11.06 16.13
CA ARG A 289 -4.52 -10.96 17.46
C ARG A 289 -3.63 -10.18 18.45
N ALA A 290 -2.32 -10.42 18.42
CA ALA A 290 -1.37 -9.73 19.30
C ALA A 290 -1.30 -8.22 19.02
N LEU A 291 -1.45 -7.84 17.74
CA LEU A 291 -1.49 -6.44 17.29
C LEU A 291 -2.88 -5.79 17.36
N GLY A 292 -3.91 -6.53 17.79
CA GLY A 292 -5.27 -6.02 17.96
C GLY A 292 -6.10 -5.95 16.68
N TYR A 293 -5.70 -6.68 15.62
CA TYR A 293 -6.51 -6.85 14.43
C TYR A 293 -7.57 -7.94 14.61
N GLU A 294 -8.66 -7.79 13.88
CA GLU A 294 -9.60 -8.87 13.59
C GLU A 294 -9.39 -9.39 12.16
N LEU A 295 -9.79 -10.62 11.86
CA LEU A 295 -9.64 -11.21 10.52
C LEU A 295 -11.00 -11.60 9.93
N ILE A 296 -11.27 -11.12 8.72
CA ILE A 296 -12.36 -11.59 7.86
C ILE A 296 -11.75 -12.59 6.89
N TRP A 297 -12.01 -13.89 7.10
CA TRP A 297 -11.53 -14.96 6.23
C TRP A 297 -12.31 -14.96 4.93
N LEU A 298 -11.67 -14.56 3.84
CA LEU A 298 -12.26 -14.48 2.50
C LEU A 298 -11.92 -15.73 1.69
N LEU A 299 -12.93 -16.48 1.25
CA LEU A 299 -12.80 -17.65 0.38
C LEU A 299 -13.63 -17.46 -0.89
N SER A 300 -13.01 -17.64 -2.05
CA SER A 300 -13.66 -17.56 -3.35
C SER A 300 -14.23 -18.91 -3.81
N TYR A 301 -15.06 -18.90 -4.86
CA TYR A 301 -15.44 -20.12 -5.60
C TYR A 301 -14.42 -20.45 -6.70
N GLU A 302 -13.21 -19.94 -6.57
CA GLU A 302 -12.15 -20.04 -7.56
C GLU A 302 -11.09 -21.04 -7.08
N LEU A 303 -10.51 -21.80 -8.01
CA LEU A 303 -9.44 -22.74 -7.72
C LEU A 303 -8.44 -22.77 -8.88
N PHE A 304 -7.17 -23.03 -8.60
CA PHE A 304 -6.16 -23.18 -9.64
C PHE A 304 -6.51 -24.32 -10.61
N ASP A 305 -6.58 -24.03 -11.91
CA ASP A 305 -7.21 -24.92 -12.90
C ASP A 305 -6.53 -26.29 -13.00
N ALA A 306 -5.20 -26.29 -12.92
CA ALA A 306 -4.37 -27.48 -13.01
C ALA A 306 -4.63 -28.50 -11.90
N HIS A 307 -5.21 -28.06 -10.78
CA HIS A 307 -5.50 -28.89 -9.61
C HIS A 307 -7.00 -29.03 -9.32
N CYS A 308 -7.84 -28.51 -10.22
CA CYS A 308 -9.29 -28.60 -10.11
C CYS A 308 -9.83 -29.84 -10.83
N TRP A 309 -10.70 -30.60 -10.16
CA TRP A 309 -11.38 -31.75 -10.75
C TRP A 309 -12.25 -31.32 -11.93
N GLY A 310 -12.23 -32.11 -13.01
CA GLY A 310 -12.89 -31.75 -14.26
C GLY A 310 -14.41 -31.59 -14.16
N ASP A 311 -15.07 -32.33 -13.26
CA ASP A 311 -16.51 -32.27 -12.98
C ASP A 311 -16.90 -31.15 -12.01
N TRP A 312 -15.92 -30.53 -11.32
CA TRP A 312 -16.17 -29.38 -10.46
C TRP A 312 -16.23 -28.07 -11.26
N LYS A 313 -15.60 -28.02 -12.44
CA LYS A 313 -15.48 -26.80 -13.26
C LYS A 313 -16.83 -26.40 -13.84
N GLN A 314 -17.16 -25.11 -13.75
CA GLN A 314 -18.20 -24.50 -14.56
C GLN A 314 -17.87 -24.62 -16.06
N ARG A 315 -18.88 -24.76 -16.93
CA ARG A 315 -18.69 -24.94 -18.37
C ARG A 315 -19.65 -24.12 -19.22
N SER A 316 -19.16 -23.59 -20.33
CA SER A 316 -19.99 -23.00 -21.39
C SER A 316 -20.71 -24.08 -22.20
N ALA A 317 -21.67 -23.68 -23.04
CA ALA A 317 -22.51 -24.60 -23.82
C ALA A 317 -21.71 -25.47 -24.82
N ASP A 318 -20.54 -25.02 -25.26
CA ASP A 318 -19.58 -25.77 -26.08
C ASP A 318 -18.70 -26.74 -25.28
N GLY A 319 -18.88 -26.79 -23.95
CA GLY A 319 -18.14 -27.66 -23.03
C GLY A 319 -16.83 -27.07 -22.52
N ALA A 320 -16.42 -25.88 -22.96
CA ALA A 320 -15.18 -25.27 -22.51
C ALA A 320 -15.24 -24.87 -21.02
N PRO A 321 -14.15 -25.02 -20.26
CA PRO A 321 -14.11 -24.66 -18.85
C PRO A 321 -14.16 -23.14 -18.62
N ALA A 322 -14.70 -22.73 -17.48
CA ALA A 322 -14.70 -21.36 -17.00
C ALA A 322 -13.30 -20.93 -16.56
N LEU A 323 -12.41 -20.62 -17.50
CA LEU A 323 -11.06 -20.14 -17.22
C LEU A 323 -11.04 -18.63 -17.04
N THR A 324 -10.28 -18.16 -16.04
CA THR A 324 -10.01 -16.73 -15.84
C THR A 324 -8.86 -16.25 -16.75
N GLY A 325 -8.56 -14.94 -16.69
CA GLY A 325 -7.50 -14.32 -17.48
C GLY A 325 -6.08 -14.47 -16.93
N TRP A 326 -5.88 -15.17 -15.81
CA TRP A 326 -4.56 -15.36 -15.21
C TRP A 326 -3.70 -16.37 -15.99
N GLU A 327 -2.37 -16.30 -15.85
CA GLU A 327 -1.44 -17.25 -16.45
C GLU A 327 -0.48 -17.84 -15.40
N PRO A 328 -0.49 -19.17 -15.17
CA PRO A 328 -1.49 -20.14 -15.65
C PRO A 328 -2.89 -19.86 -15.07
N PRO A 329 -3.97 -20.27 -15.76
CA PRO A 329 -5.31 -19.87 -15.40
C PRO A 329 -5.81 -20.58 -14.15
N SER A 330 -6.82 -19.96 -13.58
CA SER A 330 -7.72 -20.59 -12.63
C SER A 330 -9.06 -20.92 -13.25
N THR A 331 -9.92 -21.59 -12.47
CA THR A 331 -11.27 -21.91 -12.87
C THR A 331 -12.28 -21.75 -11.74
N LEU A 332 -13.53 -21.45 -12.12
CA LEU A 332 -14.63 -21.30 -11.18
C LEU A 332 -15.30 -22.65 -10.92
N LEU A 333 -15.51 -22.94 -9.65
CA LEU A 333 -16.21 -24.12 -9.15
C LEU A 333 -17.73 -23.95 -9.35
N SER A 334 -18.41 -25.01 -9.78
CA SER A 334 -19.84 -24.97 -10.04
C SER A 334 -20.65 -24.96 -8.74
N PRO A 335 -21.48 -23.92 -8.48
CA PRO A 335 -22.42 -23.87 -7.37
C PRO A 335 -23.38 -25.07 -7.30
N ALA A 336 -23.63 -25.73 -8.44
CA ALA A 336 -24.50 -26.91 -8.52
C ALA A 336 -23.80 -28.22 -8.12
N HIS A 337 -22.47 -28.23 -8.06
CA HIS A 337 -21.69 -29.44 -7.81
C HIS A 337 -21.50 -29.69 -6.31
N GLY A 338 -22.22 -30.69 -5.77
CA GLY A 338 -22.21 -31.00 -4.33
C GLY A 338 -20.81 -31.30 -3.76
N GLY A 339 -19.95 -32.00 -4.50
CA GLY A 339 -18.59 -32.29 -4.07
C GLY A 339 -17.69 -31.04 -3.99
N ALA A 340 -17.85 -30.12 -4.94
CA ALA A 340 -17.08 -28.88 -4.96
C ALA A 340 -17.51 -27.94 -3.81
N MET A 341 -18.81 -27.85 -3.56
CA MET A 341 -19.34 -27.06 -2.44
C MET A 341 -19.01 -27.68 -1.09
N ALA A 342 -19.02 -29.01 -0.95
CA ALA A 342 -18.58 -29.69 0.26
C ALA A 342 -17.08 -29.44 0.55
N TYR A 343 -16.25 -29.39 -0.51
CA TYR A 343 -14.85 -29.01 -0.40
C TYR A 343 -14.68 -27.58 0.12
N LEU A 344 -15.35 -26.59 -0.47
CA LEU A 344 -15.30 -25.19 0.01
C LEU A 344 -15.76 -25.05 1.47
N GLN A 345 -16.81 -25.79 1.87
CA GLN A 345 -17.24 -25.82 3.27
C GLN A 345 -16.17 -26.37 4.22
N ALA A 346 -15.42 -27.39 3.81
CA ALA A 346 -14.33 -27.94 4.62
C ALA A 346 -13.17 -26.95 4.76
N VAL A 347 -12.83 -26.25 3.67
CA VAL A 347 -11.79 -25.20 3.66
C VAL A 347 -12.19 -24.03 4.58
N ALA A 348 -13.42 -23.53 4.45
CA ALA A 348 -13.94 -22.44 5.28
C ALA A 348 -13.89 -22.77 6.78
N ARG A 349 -14.31 -24.00 7.15
CA ARG A 349 -14.22 -24.47 8.55
C ARG A 349 -12.78 -24.54 9.05
N ALA A 350 -11.84 -24.94 8.21
CA ALA A 350 -10.43 -25.06 8.60
C ALA A 350 -9.81 -23.68 8.91
N PHE A 351 -10.10 -22.66 8.11
CA PHE A 351 -9.62 -21.29 8.37
C PHE A 351 -10.28 -20.66 9.59
N LEU A 352 -11.59 -20.86 9.78
CA LEU A 352 -12.27 -20.40 11.01
C LEU A 352 -11.69 -21.07 12.26
N ALA A 353 -11.38 -22.37 12.20
CA ALA A 353 -10.75 -23.06 13.31
C ALA A 353 -9.37 -22.46 13.66
N ILE A 354 -8.58 -22.01 12.66
CA ILE A 354 -7.32 -21.30 12.90
C ILE A 354 -7.58 -19.97 13.63
N GLY A 355 -8.54 -19.16 13.15
CA GLY A 355 -8.90 -17.89 13.79
C GLY A 355 -9.39 -18.06 15.22
N GLN A 356 -10.27 -19.03 15.46
CA GLN A 356 -10.79 -19.34 16.80
C GLN A 356 -9.68 -19.82 17.75
N ALA A 357 -8.74 -20.65 17.27
CA ALA A 357 -7.60 -21.10 18.06
C ALA A 357 -6.68 -19.94 18.46
N ALA A 358 -6.59 -18.89 17.62
CA ALA A 358 -5.88 -17.65 17.94
C ALA A 358 -6.68 -16.69 18.85
N GLY A 359 -7.95 -16.99 19.14
CA GLY A 359 -8.82 -16.13 19.96
C GLY A 359 -9.37 -14.91 19.21
N LEU A 360 -9.50 -14.99 17.88
CA LEU A 360 -10.15 -13.99 17.04
C LEU A 360 -11.66 -14.21 16.98
N SER A 361 -12.41 -13.14 16.73
CA SER A 361 -13.86 -13.24 16.52
C SER A 361 -14.14 -13.88 15.16
N PRO A 362 -15.06 -14.85 15.05
CA PRO A 362 -15.30 -15.55 13.79
C PRO A 362 -15.96 -14.63 12.77
N GLN A 363 -15.28 -14.34 11.67
CA GLN A 363 -15.80 -13.60 10.53
C GLN A 363 -15.42 -14.32 9.24
N PHE A 364 -16.39 -14.48 8.34
CA PHE A 364 -16.19 -15.21 7.09
C PHE A 364 -16.86 -14.49 5.94
N GLN A 365 -16.11 -14.30 4.85
CA GLN A 365 -16.57 -13.69 3.62
C GLN A 365 -16.60 -14.72 2.50
N ILE A 366 -17.75 -14.79 1.81
CA ILE A 366 -17.85 -15.47 0.52
C ILE A 366 -17.42 -14.48 -0.56
N GLY A 367 -16.27 -14.74 -1.17
CA GLY A 367 -15.76 -14.03 -2.33
C GLY A 367 -16.17 -14.68 -3.63
N GLU A 368 -16.22 -13.89 -4.69
CA GLU A 368 -16.35 -14.34 -6.09
C GLU A 368 -17.28 -15.54 -6.37
N PRO A 369 -18.51 -15.60 -5.82
CA PRO A 369 -19.30 -16.82 -5.95
C PRO A 369 -20.08 -16.87 -7.28
N TRP A 370 -19.69 -16.15 -8.33
CA TRP A 370 -20.52 -15.97 -9.53
C TRP A 370 -20.41 -17.11 -10.55
N TRP A 371 -21.43 -17.20 -11.40
CA TRP A 371 -21.35 -17.92 -12.66
C TRP A 371 -20.49 -17.12 -13.64
N TRP A 372 -19.41 -17.76 -14.12
CA TRP A 372 -18.45 -17.12 -15.01
C TRP A 372 -19.09 -16.76 -16.35
N VAL A 373 -18.70 -15.61 -16.88
CA VAL A 373 -19.05 -15.18 -18.24
C VAL A 373 -17.73 -14.99 -18.97
N ARG A 374 -17.52 -15.76 -20.04
CA ARG A 374 -16.24 -15.74 -20.76
C ARG A 374 -15.98 -14.35 -21.33
N PRO A 375 -14.85 -13.69 -21.02
CA PRO A 375 -14.55 -12.37 -21.56
C PRO A 375 -14.45 -12.33 -23.10
N SER A 376 -14.10 -13.46 -23.74
CA SER A 376 -13.86 -13.54 -25.19
C SER A 376 -15.12 -13.40 -26.05
N ASP A 377 -16.26 -13.90 -25.57
CA ASP A 377 -17.51 -13.97 -26.35
C ASP A 377 -18.78 -13.74 -25.52
N GLY A 378 -18.65 -13.53 -24.22
CA GLY A 378 -19.75 -13.34 -23.29
C GLY A 378 -20.55 -14.61 -23.02
N ALA A 379 -20.07 -15.80 -23.39
CA ALA A 379 -20.80 -17.04 -23.15
C ALA A 379 -20.87 -17.34 -21.63
N PRO A 380 -22.06 -17.61 -21.07
CA PRO A 380 -22.18 -17.97 -19.66
C PRO A 380 -21.76 -19.43 -19.41
N CYS A 381 -21.02 -19.66 -18.33
CA CYS A 381 -20.55 -20.98 -17.92
C CYS A 381 -21.53 -21.67 -16.96
N ILE A 382 -22.76 -21.87 -17.42
CA ILE A 382 -23.87 -22.46 -16.64
C ILE A 382 -24.31 -23.84 -17.16
N TYR A 383 -23.46 -24.52 -17.94
CA TYR A 383 -23.77 -25.75 -18.69
C TYR A 383 -22.91 -26.95 -18.28
N ASP A 384 -22.27 -26.93 -17.12
CA ASP A 384 -21.64 -28.12 -16.56
C ASP A 384 -22.69 -29.20 -16.23
N ALA A 385 -22.27 -30.45 -16.05
CA ALA A 385 -23.19 -31.56 -15.87
C ALA A 385 -24.10 -31.40 -14.63
N ALA A 386 -23.60 -30.79 -13.56
CA ALA A 386 -24.38 -30.55 -12.35
C ALA A 386 -25.41 -29.43 -12.57
N ALA A 387 -25.03 -28.34 -13.26
CA ALA A 387 -25.94 -27.27 -13.65
C ALA A 387 -27.04 -27.77 -14.60
N MET A 388 -26.67 -28.60 -15.58
CA MET A 388 -27.61 -29.24 -16.51
C MET A 388 -28.65 -30.09 -15.75
N ALA A 389 -28.22 -30.88 -14.77
CA ALA A 389 -29.10 -31.69 -13.94
C ALA A 389 -29.96 -30.83 -12.99
N ALA A 390 -29.41 -29.73 -12.47
CA ALA A 390 -30.09 -28.90 -11.48
C ALA A 390 -31.20 -28.02 -12.07
N PHE A 391 -31.00 -27.44 -13.26
CA PHE A 391 -31.96 -26.46 -13.78
C PHE A 391 -32.14 -26.44 -15.30
N ALA A 392 -31.57 -27.40 -16.04
CA ALA A 392 -31.75 -27.59 -17.48
C ALA A 392 -31.72 -26.26 -18.26
N PRO A 393 -30.56 -25.58 -18.34
CA PRO A 393 -30.45 -24.26 -18.96
C PRO A 393 -30.86 -24.26 -20.42
N VAL A 394 -31.62 -23.24 -20.82
CA VAL A 394 -31.92 -22.99 -22.23
C VAL A 394 -30.69 -22.38 -22.91
N PRO A 395 -30.37 -22.78 -24.17
CA PRO A 395 -29.20 -22.25 -24.87
C PRO A 395 -29.15 -20.72 -24.92
N MET A 396 -27.98 -20.19 -24.57
CA MET A 396 -27.65 -18.78 -24.55
C MET A 396 -26.21 -18.61 -25.05
N ALA A 397 -26.07 -18.04 -26.24
CA ALA A 397 -24.75 -17.83 -26.86
C ALA A 397 -23.93 -16.76 -26.14
N SER A 398 -24.59 -15.71 -25.62
CA SER A 398 -23.93 -14.62 -24.90
C SER A 398 -24.86 -14.02 -23.85
N MET A 399 -24.28 -13.58 -22.74
CA MET A 399 -24.95 -12.79 -21.71
C MET A 399 -25.28 -11.38 -22.22
N ALA A 400 -24.57 -10.88 -23.23
CA ALA A 400 -24.80 -9.56 -23.80
C ALA A 400 -26.18 -9.45 -24.51
N GLY A 401 -26.79 -8.27 -24.45
CA GLY A 401 -28.08 -7.95 -25.05
C GLY A 401 -29.29 -8.51 -24.30
N ALA A 402 -30.48 -8.28 -24.87
CA ALA A 402 -31.74 -8.76 -24.31
C ALA A 402 -31.79 -10.29 -24.23
N LYS A 403 -32.61 -10.81 -23.31
CA LYS A 403 -32.87 -12.24 -23.13
C LYS A 403 -34.33 -12.55 -23.40
N SER A 404 -34.61 -13.71 -23.99
CA SER A 404 -35.97 -14.23 -24.05
C SER A 404 -36.48 -14.55 -22.64
N GLN A 405 -37.79 -14.69 -22.47
CA GLN A 405 -38.37 -15.09 -21.18
C GLN A 405 -37.73 -16.40 -20.65
N ALA A 406 -37.60 -17.41 -21.51
CA ALA A 406 -37.02 -18.70 -21.12
C ALA A 406 -35.54 -18.62 -20.73
N GLN A 407 -34.79 -17.69 -21.35
CA GLN A 407 -33.41 -17.37 -20.97
C GLN A 407 -33.38 -16.62 -19.63
N GLY A 408 -34.28 -15.66 -19.41
CA GLY A 408 -34.45 -15.00 -18.12
C GLY A 408 -34.76 -15.98 -16.99
N ASP A 409 -35.71 -16.90 -17.21
CA ASP A 409 -36.07 -17.95 -16.25
C ASP A 409 -34.88 -18.89 -15.96
N THR A 410 -34.03 -19.15 -16.97
CA THR A 410 -32.78 -19.91 -16.79
C THR A 410 -31.82 -19.19 -15.86
N LEU A 411 -31.63 -17.88 -16.04
CA LEU A 411 -30.76 -17.07 -15.18
C LEU A 411 -31.31 -16.96 -13.75
N ASP A 412 -32.64 -16.88 -13.58
CA ASP A 412 -33.26 -16.88 -12.26
C ASP A 412 -33.06 -18.22 -11.53
N ARG A 413 -33.13 -19.36 -12.25
CA ARG A 413 -32.79 -20.68 -11.67
C ARG A 413 -31.31 -20.81 -11.32
N ALA A 414 -30.42 -20.32 -12.18
CA ALA A 414 -28.98 -20.28 -11.90
C ALA A 414 -28.69 -19.40 -10.66
N GLY A 415 -29.38 -18.27 -10.53
CA GLY A 415 -29.31 -17.40 -9.36
C GLY A 415 -29.85 -18.06 -8.08
N ALA A 416 -30.96 -18.79 -8.17
CA ALA A 416 -31.48 -19.56 -7.04
C ALA A 416 -30.50 -20.67 -6.59
N CYS A 417 -29.87 -21.36 -7.55
CA CYS A 417 -28.81 -22.34 -7.27
C CYS A 417 -27.62 -21.70 -6.55
N LEU A 418 -27.19 -20.52 -7.01
CA LEU A 418 -26.11 -19.77 -6.37
C LEU A 418 -26.47 -19.29 -4.95
N ALA A 419 -27.68 -18.74 -4.76
CA ALA A 419 -28.16 -18.35 -3.44
C ALA A 419 -28.21 -19.55 -2.47
N ALA A 420 -28.63 -20.72 -2.96
CA ALA A 420 -28.66 -21.94 -2.14
C ALA A 420 -27.25 -22.42 -1.73
N SER A 421 -26.28 -22.40 -2.64
CA SER A 421 -24.92 -22.84 -2.33
C SER A 421 -24.23 -21.92 -1.33
N THR A 422 -24.37 -20.61 -1.50
CA THR A 422 -23.82 -19.59 -0.59
C THR A 422 -24.48 -19.65 0.79
N ALA A 423 -25.81 -19.84 0.86
CA ALA A 423 -26.50 -20.08 2.13
C ALA A 423 -26.04 -21.36 2.83
N ALA A 424 -25.79 -22.44 2.08
CA ALA A 424 -25.27 -23.69 2.64
C ALA A 424 -23.83 -23.52 3.19
N LEU A 425 -23.00 -22.73 2.51
CA LEU A 425 -21.68 -22.37 3.01
C LEU A 425 -21.76 -21.54 4.30
N CYS A 426 -22.64 -20.54 4.37
CA CYS A 426 -22.95 -19.79 5.59
C CYS A 426 -23.42 -20.70 6.74
N ALA A 427 -24.30 -21.65 6.47
CA ALA A 427 -24.76 -22.60 7.46
C ALA A 427 -23.61 -23.49 7.98
N ALA A 428 -22.73 -23.95 7.09
CA ALA A 428 -21.57 -24.74 7.45
C ALA A 428 -20.58 -23.98 8.36
N VAL A 429 -20.34 -22.70 8.09
CA VAL A 429 -19.47 -21.87 8.94
C VAL A 429 -20.11 -21.52 10.27
N LYS A 430 -21.41 -21.17 10.30
CA LYS A 430 -22.13 -20.89 11.55
C LYS A 430 -22.29 -22.13 12.44
N ALA A 431 -22.35 -23.33 11.84
CA ALA A 431 -22.33 -24.58 12.57
C ALA A 431 -20.97 -24.87 13.24
N ALA A 432 -19.86 -24.52 12.59
CA ALA A 432 -18.52 -24.70 13.15
C ALA A 432 -18.14 -23.60 14.15
N ALA A 433 -18.61 -22.37 13.91
CA ALA A 433 -18.37 -21.20 14.75
C ALA A 433 -19.69 -20.46 15.01
N PRO A 434 -20.44 -20.83 16.07
CA PRO A 434 -21.63 -20.09 16.48
C PRO A 434 -21.29 -18.62 16.72
N GLY A 435 -22.08 -17.71 16.15
CA GLY A 435 -21.82 -16.27 16.20
C GLY A 435 -20.91 -15.73 15.09
N CYS A 436 -20.50 -16.57 14.12
CA CYS A 436 -19.76 -16.11 12.95
C CYS A 436 -20.52 -15.03 12.18
N VAL A 437 -19.88 -13.87 11.97
CA VAL A 437 -20.39 -12.80 11.10
C VAL A 437 -20.10 -13.18 9.66
N THR A 438 -21.16 -13.35 8.88
CA THR A 438 -21.09 -13.73 7.47
C THR A 438 -21.17 -12.51 6.55
N HIS A 439 -20.24 -12.45 5.62
CA HIS A 439 -20.13 -11.40 4.62
C HIS A 439 -20.29 -11.99 3.22
N LEU A 440 -20.85 -11.20 2.29
CA LEU A 440 -20.93 -11.55 0.88
C LEU A 440 -20.35 -10.40 0.04
N LEU A 441 -19.39 -10.73 -0.82
CA LEU A 441 -18.87 -9.80 -1.82
C LEU A 441 -19.68 -9.87 -3.11
N THR A 442 -20.04 -8.71 -3.66
CA THR A 442 -20.56 -8.59 -5.03
C THR A 442 -19.72 -7.62 -5.85
N TYR A 443 -19.23 -8.11 -6.99
CA TYR A 443 -18.45 -7.32 -7.94
C TYR A 443 -19.38 -6.63 -8.95
N LEU A 444 -19.65 -5.35 -8.73
CA LEU A 444 -20.67 -4.60 -9.48
C LEU A 444 -20.37 -4.45 -10.98
N PRO A 445 -19.12 -4.22 -11.43
CA PRO A 445 -18.80 -4.00 -12.84
C PRO A 445 -19.28 -5.11 -13.77
N THR A 446 -19.08 -6.37 -13.39
CA THR A 446 -19.54 -7.51 -14.18
C THR A 446 -21.04 -7.80 -13.99
N VAL A 447 -21.53 -7.68 -12.76
CA VAL A 447 -22.93 -8.03 -12.42
C VAL A 447 -23.93 -7.04 -13.00
N LEU A 448 -23.55 -5.76 -13.10
CA LEU A 448 -24.38 -4.65 -13.54
C LEU A 448 -23.90 -4.04 -14.87
N ASP A 449 -23.15 -4.81 -15.67
CA ASP A 449 -22.73 -4.40 -17.00
C ASP A 449 -23.96 -3.98 -17.84
N PRO A 450 -24.02 -2.73 -18.36
CA PRO A 450 -25.10 -2.28 -19.22
C PRO A 450 -25.28 -3.12 -20.49
N GLN A 451 -24.22 -3.80 -20.97
CA GLN A 451 -24.31 -4.70 -22.11
C GLN A 451 -24.97 -6.02 -21.74
N ALA A 452 -25.00 -6.41 -20.46
CA ALA A 452 -25.54 -7.67 -19.97
C ALA A 452 -26.60 -7.43 -18.87
N PRO A 453 -27.71 -6.73 -19.16
CA PRO A 453 -28.64 -6.22 -18.15
C PRO A 453 -29.32 -7.30 -17.29
N GLU A 454 -29.36 -8.54 -17.78
CA GLU A 454 -29.95 -9.69 -17.10
C GLU A 454 -28.93 -10.53 -16.29
N ALA A 455 -27.63 -10.23 -16.36
CA ALA A 455 -26.58 -10.97 -15.64
C ALA A 455 -26.82 -11.00 -14.11
N LYS A 456 -27.33 -9.90 -13.56
CA LYS A 456 -27.75 -9.77 -12.15
C LYS A 456 -28.77 -10.82 -11.68
N ARG A 457 -29.53 -11.46 -12.59
CA ARG A 457 -30.44 -12.56 -12.23
C ARG A 457 -29.66 -13.76 -11.71
N ALA A 458 -28.57 -14.12 -12.39
CA ALA A 458 -27.71 -15.25 -12.03
C ALA A 458 -26.66 -14.87 -10.97
N ASN A 459 -26.08 -13.68 -11.05
CA ASN A 459 -24.89 -13.30 -10.27
C ASN A 459 -25.12 -12.25 -9.17
N MET A 460 -26.36 -11.81 -8.98
CA MET A 460 -26.81 -11.07 -7.78
C MET A 460 -28.26 -11.46 -7.46
N PRO A 461 -28.52 -12.73 -7.13
CA PRO A 461 -29.87 -13.25 -6.94
C PRO A 461 -30.60 -12.58 -5.76
N ILE A 462 -31.94 -12.52 -5.83
CA ILE A 462 -32.78 -11.99 -4.74
C ILE A 462 -32.64 -12.80 -3.45
N GLY A 463 -32.22 -14.06 -3.54
CA GLY A 463 -31.91 -14.89 -2.37
C GLY A 463 -30.77 -14.35 -1.50
N TRP A 464 -29.99 -13.37 -1.97
CA TRP A 464 -28.98 -12.65 -1.19
C TRP A 464 -29.52 -11.43 -0.46
N ALA A 465 -30.77 -11.02 -0.71
CA ALA A 465 -31.36 -9.87 -0.05
C ALA A 465 -31.36 -10.03 1.47
N SER A 466 -31.25 -8.90 2.18
CA SER A 466 -31.23 -8.85 3.63
C SER A 466 -32.45 -9.60 4.21
N PRO A 467 -32.26 -10.46 5.24
CA PRO A 467 -31.07 -10.62 6.05
C PRO A 467 -30.22 -11.87 5.73
N ALA A 468 -30.09 -12.28 4.45
CA ALA A 468 -29.38 -13.52 4.09
C ALA A 468 -27.93 -13.60 4.61
N PHE A 469 -27.22 -12.46 4.61
CA PHE A 469 -25.89 -12.27 5.19
C PHE A 469 -25.95 -11.24 6.32
N ASP A 470 -24.93 -11.22 7.17
CA ASP A 470 -24.83 -10.22 8.23
C ASP A 470 -24.40 -8.86 7.64
N VAL A 471 -23.44 -8.88 6.70
CA VAL A 471 -22.89 -7.70 6.01
C VAL A 471 -22.80 -7.94 4.49
N LEU A 472 -23.23 -6.95 3.70
CA LEU A 472 -23.00 -6.93 2.25
C LEU A 472 -21.72 -6.14 1.93
N GLN A 473 -20.85 -6.67 1.09
CA GLN A 473 -19.65 -5.99 0.64
C GLN A 473 -19.76 -5.67 -0.84
N LEU A 474 -19.59 -4.39 -1.17
CA LEU A 474 -19.61 -3.91 -2.54
C LEU A 474 -18.20 -3.62 -3.02
N GLU A 475 -17.91 -4.05 -4.25
CA GLU A 475 -16.65 -3.79 -4.93
C GLU A 475 -16.91 -3.39 -6.38
N ASP A 476 -16.19 -2.38 -6.86
CA ASP A 476 -16.36 -1.84 -8.21
C ASP A 476 -15.09 -1.19 -8.79
N TYR A 477 -13.94 -1.77 -8.47
CA TYR A 477 -12.65 -1.15 -8.78
C TYR A 477 -12.38 -0.93 -10.29
N ASP A 478 -12.97 -1.69 -11.21
CA ASP A 478 -12.82 -1.39 -12.66
C ASP A 478 -13.43 -0.03 -13.01
N TRP A 479 -14.56 0.35 -12.41
CA TRP A 479 -15.14 1.68 -12.61
C TRP A 479 -14.31 2.75 -11.91
N VAL A 480 -13.86 2.48 -10.69
CA VAL A 480 -13.04 3.41 -9.90
C VAL A 480 -11.72 3.73 -10.62
N THR A 481 -11.00 2.70 -11.06
CA THR A 481 -9.70 2.85 -11.74
C THR A 481 -9.82 3.39 -13.18
N ALA A 482 -11.05 3.43 -13.73
CA ALA A 482 -11.38 4.15 -14.96
C ALA A 482 -11.87 5.59 -14.72
N GLY A 483 -12.00 6.03 -13.46
CA GLY A 483 -12.53 7.34 -13.09
C GLY A 483 -14.05 7.48 -13.25
N ASP A 484 -14.78 6.38 -13.43
CA ASP A 484 -16.23 6.36 -13.66
C ASP A 484 -17.04 6.31 -12.34
N SER A 485 -16.96 7.41 -11.59
CA SER A 485 -17.74 7.58 -10.36
C SER A 485 -19.26 7.54 -10.59
N ALA A 486 -19.73 7.78 -11.82
CA ALA A 486 -21.14 7.76 -12.16
C ALA A 486 -21.69 6.33 -12.16
N SER A 487 -20.93 5.38 -12.71
CA SER A 487 -21.28 3.95 -12.66
C SER A 487 -21.24 3.42 -11.24
N THR A 488 -20.24 3.79 -10.42
CA THR A 488 -20.23 3.50 -8.97
C THR A 488 -21.52 3.94 -8.28
N ARG A 489 -21.91 5.21 -8.40
CA ARG A 489 -23.13 5.73 -7.75
C ARG A 489 -24.39 4.98 -8.20
N LYS A 490 -24.53 4.71 -9.50
CA LYS A 490 -25.68 3.97 -10.04
C LYS A 490 -25.68 2.51 -9.59
N GLY A 491 -24.52 1.86 -9.62
CA GLY A 491 -24.35 0.46 -9.25
C GLY A 491 -24.66 0.22 -7.78
N VAL A 492 -24.13 1.06 -6.89
CA VAL A 492 -24.42 1.02 -5.45
C VAL A 492 -25.93 1.19 -5.21
N ALA A 493 -26.57 2.21 -5.79
CA ALA A 493 -28.01 2.44 -5.62
C ALA A 493 -28.86 1.26 -6.13
N LEU A 494 -28.45 0.62 -7.22
CA LEU A 494 -29.11 -0.58 -7.75
C LEU A 494 -28.93 -1.80 -6.84
N ALA A 495 -27.73 -2.01 -6.30
CA ALA A 495 -27.46 -3.09 -5.35
C ALA A 495 -28.26 -2.89 -4.06
N GLU A 496 -28.31 -1.67 -3.53
CA GLU A 496 -29.11 -1.30 -2.35
C GLU A 496 -30.61 -1.54 -2.59
N ALA A 497 -31.15 -1.06 -3.70
CA ALA A 497 -32.55 -1.27 -4.05
C ALA A 497 -32.90 -2.75 -4.24
N ARG A 498 -31.95 -3.56 -4.72
CA ARG A 498 -32.16 -4.98 -5.00
C ARG A 498 -32.00 -5.87 -3.77
N LEU A 499 -31.03 -5.58 -2.91
CA LEU A 499 -30.63 -6.45 -1.80
C LEU A 499 -31.05 -5.91 -0.42
N GLY A 500 -31.34 -4.61 -0.28
CA GLY A 500 -31.96 -4.05 0.92
C GLY A 500 -31.10 -4.02 2.18
N TYR A 501 -29.76 -4.01 2.06
CA TYR A 501 -28.86 -3.81 3.20
C TYR A 501 -28.70 -2.32 3.48
N PRO A 502 -28.96 -1.84 4.70
CA PRO A 502 -28.72 -0.45 5.04
C PRO A 502 -27.20 -0.18 5.15
N PRO A 503 -26.74 1.09 5.02
CA PRO A 503 -25.31 1.42 5.00
C PRO A 503 -24.52 0.86 6.20
N GLU A 504 -25.09 0.85 7.40
CA GLU A 504 -24.48 0.30 8.61
C GLU A 504 -24.30 -1.24 8.59
N ARG A 505 -24.83 -1.91 7.57
CA ARG A 505 -24.60 -3.34 7.27
C ARG A 505 -23.94 -3.55 5.91
N GLN A 506 -23.22 -2.53 5.44
CA GLN A 506 -22.42 -2.60 4.23
C GLN A 506 -20.94 -2.34 4.53
N HIS A 507 -20.05 -3.05 3.84
CA HIS A 507 -18.67 -2.59 3.65
C HIS A 507 -18.41 -2.26 2.18
N TYR A 508 -17.36 -1.49 1.93
CA TYR A 508 -16.93 -1.13 0.58
C TYR A 508 -15.44 -1.45 0.37
N LEU A 509 -15.11 -2.09 -0.75
CA LEU A 509 -13.73 -2.35 -1.17
C LEU A 509 -13.41 -1.42 -2.34
N ALA A 510 -12.52 -0.45 -2.13
CA ALA A 510 -12.28 0.64 -3.08
C ALA A 510 -11.41 0.24 -4.28
N GLY A 511 -10.59 -0.81 -4.16
CA GLY A 511 -9.74 -1.33 -5.24
C GLY A 511 -8.25 -1.00 -5.14
N PHE A 512 -7.50 -1.49 -6.13
CA PHE A 512 -6.03 -1.44 -6.25
C PHE A 512 -5.63 -0.99 -7.64
N VAL A 513 -4.36 -0.59 -7.73
CA VAL A 513 -3.67 -0.39 -9.00
C VAL A 513 -3.08 -1.71 -9.49
N LEU A 514 -3.64 -2.28 -10.55
CA LEU A 514 -3.16 -3.55 -11.12
C LEU A 514 -1.68 -3.46 -11.54
N ARG A 515 -1.30 -2.43 -12.33
CA ARG A 515 0.04 -2.29 -12.91
C ARG A 515 0.77 -1.08 -12.34
N ALA A 516 2.05 -1.24 -11.99
CA ALA A 516 2.85 -0.19 -11.35
C ALA A 516 2.98 1.11 -12.17
N ASP A 517 2.89 1.03 -13.51
CA ASP A 517 2.89 2.19 -14.41
C ASP A 517 1.61 3.03 -14.31
N GLN A 518 0.55 2.51 -13.69
CA GLN A 518 -0.76 3.16 -13.53
C GLN A 518 -0.99 3.74 -12.14
N ARG A 519 0.07 3.94 -11.34
CA ARG A 519 0.01 4.43 -9.94
C ARG A 519 -0.81 5.71 -9.71
N THR A 520 -1.09 6.51 -10.74
CA THR A 520 -1.99 7.67 -10.62
C THR A 520 -3.44 7.29 -10.31
N GLN A 521 -3.83 6.03 -10.56
CA GLN A 521 -5.15 5.49 -10.21
C GLN A 521 -5.43 5.49 -8.70
N TRP A 522 -4.40 5.55 -7.85
CA TRP A 522 -4.57 5.71 -6.39
C TRP A 522 -5.39 6.94 -6.02
N ALA A 523 -5.38 8.01 -6.83
CA ALA A 523 -6.23 9.18 -6.63
C ALA A 523 -7.72 8.82 -6.64
N TRP A 524 -8.15 8.04 -7.65
CA TRP A 524 -9.55 7.63 -7.78
C TRP A 524 -9.96 6.62 -6.72
N ILE A 525 -9.06 5.71 -6.36
CA ILE A 525 -9.27 4.74 -5.27
C ILE A 525 -9.48 5.48 -3.94
N ALA A 526 -8.63 6.46 -3.65
CA ALA A 526 -8.74 7.32 -2.47
C ALA A 526 -10.08 8.07 -2.42
N ASP A 527 -10.48 8.69 -3.54
CA ASP A 527 -11.75 9.41 -3.65
C ASP A 527 -12.96 8.48 -3.48
N ALA A 528 -12.90 7.27 -4.04
CA ALA A 528 -13.96 6.27 -3.92
C ALA A 528 -14.11 5.75 -2.48
N ALA A 529 -12.98 5.54 -1.78
CA ALA A 529 -12.98 5.13 -0.39
C ALA A 529 -13.61 6.21 0.52
N GLU A 530 -13.25 7.49 0.33
CA GLU A 530 -13.85 8.61 1.07
C GLU A 530 -15.34 8.76 0.73
N ALA A 531 -15.71 8.63 -0.54
CA ALA A 531 -17.10 8.69 -0.96
C ALA A 531 -17.93 7.56 -0.34
N ALA A 532 -17.35 6.40 -0.04
CA ALA A 532 -18.03 5.32 0.68
C ALA A 532 -18.22 5.64 2.16
N ARG A 533 -17.21 6.17 2.85
CA ARG A 533 -17.34 6.65 4.23
C ARG A 533 -18.41 7.73 4.35
N ALA A 534 -18.45 8.69 3.41
CA ALA A 534 -19.47 9.73 3.38
C ALA A 534 -20.90 9.21 3.20
N ARG A 535 -21.08 8.00 2.64
CA ARG A 535 -22.39 7.31 2.60
C ARG A 535 -22.78 6.67 3.94
N GLY A 536 -21.87 6.57 4.90
CA GLY A 536 -22.11 5.94 6.19
C GLY A 536 -22.01 4.42 6.18
N VAL A 537 -21.23 3.83 5.24
CA VAL A 537 -20.95 2.39 5.28
C VAL A 537 -20.18 2.02 6.56
N ALA A 538 -20.42 0.83 7.11
CA ALA A 538 -19.82 0.41 8.38
C ALA A 538 -18.29 0.30 8.34
N ALA A 539 -17.72 -0.08 7.20
CA ALA A 539 -16.28 -0.11 7.01
C ALA A 539 -15.91 0.06 5.53
N THR A 540 -14.74 0.65 5.28
CA THR A 540 -14.15 0.78 3.95
C THR A 540 -12.75 0.18 3.95
N PHE A 541 -12.44 -0.60 2.93
CA PHE A 541 -11.18 -1.32 2.78
C PHE A 541 -10.46 -0.87 1.52
N LEU A 542 -9.15 -0.67 1.65
CA LEU A 542 -8.25 -0.61 0.48
C LEU A 542 -7.87 -2.04 0.11
N TRP A 543 -8.15 -2.44 -1.12
CA TRP A 543 -7.79 -3.76 -1.65
C TRP A 543 -6.74 -3.50 -2.72
N ALA A 544 -5.43 -3.74 -2.56
CA ALA A 544 -4.82 -4.58 -1.56
C ALA A 544 -3.40 -4.16 -1.10
N MET A 545 -3.00 -4.73 0.03
CA MET A 545 -1.73 -4.48 0.71
C MET A 545 -0.49 -4.62 -0.18
N PRO A 546 -0.37 -5.65 -1.06
CA PRO A 546 0.80 -5.76 -1.94
C PRO A 546 0.99 -4.53 -2.84
N GLN A 547 -0.09 -3.96 -3.38
CA GLN A 547 -0.03 -2.78 -4.24
C GLN A 547 0.21 -1.51 -3.42
N VAL A 548 -0.33 -1.42 -2.20
CA VAL A 548 0.00 -0.34 -1.24
C VAL A 548 1.50 -0.31 -0.97
N MET A 549 2.10 -1.49 -0.66
CA MET A 549 3.54 -1.61 -0.43
C MET A 549 4.33 -1.28 -1.70
N ARG A 550 3.98 -1.87 -2.85
CA ARG A 550 4.68 -1.66 -4.13
C ARG A 550 4.73 -0.19 -4.55
N ASP A 551 3.60 0.50 -4.48
CA ASP A 551 3.45 1.85 -5.04
C ASP A 551 3.81 2.96 -4.03
N GLY A 552 4.05 2.59 -2.77
CA GLY A 552 4.36 3.54 -1.72
C GLY A 552 3.17 4.37 -1.26
N PHE A 553 1.96 3.83 -1.37
CA PHE A 553 0.74 4.56 -1.04
C PHE A 553 0.59 4.74 0.47
N VAL A 554 0.42 6.00 0.88
CA VAL A 554 0.09 6.36 2.26
C VAL A 554 -1.10 7.30 2.26
N CYS A 555 -1.96 7.16 3.26
CA CYS A 555 -3.08 8.06 3.49
C CYS A 555 -3.21 8.40 4.97
N TRP A 556 -3.77 9.57 5.25
CA TRP A 556 -4.03 10.00 6.62
C TRP A 556 -5.27 10.89 6.67
N GLU A 557 -5.88 10.91 7.83
CA GLU A 557 -6.94 11.85 8.12
C GLU A 557 -6.32 13.21 8.42
N GLY A 558 -6.73 14.21 7.65
CA GLY A 558 -6.41 15.60 7.97
C GLY A 558 -7.37 16.08 9.04
N GLU A 559 -7.10 15.80 10.30
CA GLU A 559 -7.49 16.73 11.37
C GLU A 559 -6.37 17.77 11.48
N GLU A 560 -6.25 18.61 10.47
CA GLU A 560 -5.86 19.97 10.79
C GLU A 560 -7.17 20.61 11.25
N ASP A 561 -7.37 20.73 12.57
CA ASP A 561 -8.06 21.92 13.08
C ASP A 561 -7.56 23.07 12.22
N GLU A 562 -8.44 23.82 11.53
CA GLU A 562 -8.03 24.93 10.66
C GLU A 562 -6.94 25.72 11.39
N VAL A 563 -5.67 25.41 11.08
CA VAL A 563 -4.57 26.08 11.76
C VAL A 563 -4.70 27.45 11.17
N GLN A 564 -5.08 28.42 12.00
CA GLN A 564 -5.18 29.80 11.56
C GLN A 564 -3.81 30.19 10.98
N ALA A 565 -3.68 30.06 9.66
CA ALA A 565 -2.38 30.03 8.98
C ALA A 565 -1.70 31.41 9.00
N PHE A 566 -2.46 32.43 9.37
CA PHE A 566 -2.00 33.80 9.48
C PHE A 566 -2.68 34.52 10.64
N ASP A 567 -1.88 35.15 11.47
CA ASP A 567 -2.34 36.09 12.48
C ASP A 567 -2.03 37.50 12.02
N ASP A 568 -3.07 38.35 11.92
CA ASP A 568 -2.94 39.73 11.43
C ASP A 568 -2.33 40.68 12.49
N VAL A 569 -1.10 40.37 12.92
CA VAL A 569 -0.29 41.11 13.88
C VAL A 569 1.05 41.48 13.25
N LEU A 570 1.58 42.64 13.62
CA LEU A 570 2.90 43.09 13.18
C LEU A 570 3.99 42.47 14.04
N PHE A 571 5.14 42.14 13.44
CA PHE A 571 6.34 41.75 14.18
C PHE A 571 6.66 42.78 15.27
N PRO A 572 6.86 42.36 16.53
CA PRO A 572 6.75 43.27 17.67
C PRO A 572 8.00 44.12 17.91
N LEU A 573 9.12 43.81 17.24
CA LEU A 573 10.40 44.48 17.43
C LEU A 573 10.72 45.39 16.25
N ALA A 574 11.29 46.55 16.53
CA ALA A 574 11.89 47.38 15.50
C ALA A 574 13.10 46.65 14.91
N LEU A 575 13.11 46.46 13.58
CA LEU A 575 14.24 45.83 12.91
C LEU A 575 15.50 46.69 13.11
N GLY A 576 16.55 46.07 13.64
CA GLY A 576 17.83 46.72 13.84
C GLY A 576 18.48 47.13 12.51
N ARG A 577 19.44 48.08 12.56
CA ARG A 577 20.26 48.45 11.39
C ARG A 577 21.06 47.28 10.78
N GLU A 578 21.13 46.15 11.48
CA GLU A 578 21.88 44.95 11.10
C GLU A 578 20.95 43.85 10.50
N ALA A 579 19.65 44.10 10.31
CA ALA A 579 18.74 43.12 9.70
C ALA A 579 19.14 42.80 8.25
N GLU A 580 19.17 41.51 7.90
CA GLU A 580 19.49 41.04 6.56
C GLU A 580 18.21 40.74 5.77
N VAL A 581 18.19 41.12 4.49
CA VAL A 581 17.08 40.86 3.57
C VAL A 581 17.64 40.28 2.28
N THR A 582 17.15 39.10 1.89
CA THR A 582 17.66 38.33 0.75
C THR A 582 16.52 37.92 -0.18
N PRO A 583 16.34 38.59 -1.33
CA PRO A 583 15.45 38.13 -2.39
C PRO A 583 16.04 36.93 -3.14
N GLY A 584 15.27 35.85 -3.34
CA GLY A 584 15.71 34.65 -4.05
C GLY A 584 14.74 34.16 -5.14
N PHE A 585 15.30 33.59 -6.22
CA PHE A 585 14.56 32.88 -7.26
C PHE A 585 14.91 31.39 -7.26
N SER A 586 13.98 30.54 -7.67
CA SER A 586 14.25 29.12 -7.94
C SER A 586 14.49 28.92 -9.43
N THR A 587 15.75 28.79 -9.85
CA THR A 587 16.14 28.56 -11.25
C THR A 587 17.03 27.34 -11.35
N ALA A 588 16.58 26.31 -12.08
CA ALA A 588 17.41 25.17 -12.42
C ALA A 588 18.32 25.52 -13.60
N ILE A 589 19.63 25.30 -13.45
CA ILE A 589 20.64 25.54 -14.49
C ILE A 589 21.23 24.21 -14.91
N LEU A 590 21.08 23.86 -16.19
CA LEU A 590 21.66 22.69 -16.82
C LEU A 590 22.81 23.12 -17.72
N THR A 591 24.04 22.75 -17.35
CA THR A 591 25.24 23.06 -18.12
C THR A 591 25.64 21.85 -18.97
N GLY A 592 25.58 21.99 -20.29
CA GLY A 592 26.01 20.94 -21.23
C GLY A 592 27.54 20.82 -21.28
N ALA A 593 28.04 19.66 -21.73
CA ALA A 593 29.47 19.34 -21.79
C ALA A 593 30.33 20.32 -22.61
N GLY A 594 29.73 21.12 -23.50
CA GLY A 594 30.39 22.20 -24.25
C GLY A 594 30.34 23.59 -23.56
N GLY A 595 29.90 23.68 -22.30
CA GLY A 595 29.84 24.92 -21.52
C GLY A 595 28.61 25.81 -21.78
N ARG A 596 27.62 25.37 -22.57
CA ARG A 596 26.35 26.10 -22.78
C ARG A 596 25.36 25.76 -21.67
N GLU A 597 24.66 26.78 -21.19
CA GLU A 597 23.62 26.64 -20.15
C GLU A 597 22.21 26.70 -20.75
N ALA A 598 21.34 25.83 -20.26
CA ALA A 598 19.88 25.97 -20.34
C ALA A 598 19.34 26.30 -18.94
N ARG A 599 18.48 27.31 -18.84
CA ARG A 599 17.94 27.81 -17.56
C ARG A 599 16.42 27.66 -17.54
N ASN A 600 15.89 27.07 -16.47
CA ASN A 600 14.45 26.93 -16.25
C ASN A 600 14.06 27.61 -14.93
N ALA A 601 13.35 28.74 -15.01
CA ALA A 601 12.89 29.49 -13.85
C ALA A 601 11.58 28.88 -13.34
N SER A 602 11.59 28.29 -12.14
CA SER A 602 10.42 27.69 -11.51
C SER A 602 9.53 28.71 -10.80
N TRP A 603 10.08 29.87 -10.43
CA TRP A 603 9.33 30.97 -9.81
C TRP A 603 9.34 32.20 -10.73
N ALA A 604 8.16 32.76 -10.96
CA ALA A 604 7.98 34.00 -11.73
C ALA A 604 8.33 35.26 -10.92
N GLU A 605 8.27 35.20 -9.59
CA GLU A 605 8.56 36.31 -8.68
C GLU A 605 9.57 35.88 -7.61
N ALA A 606 10.44 36.79 -7.17
CA ALA A 606 11.40 36.52 -6.10
C ALA A 606 10.67 36.29 -4.77
N ARG A 607 11.08 35.28 -3.99
CA ARG A 607 10.64 35.10 -2.61
C ARG A 607 11.70 35.66 -1.67
N THR A 608 11.31 36.51 -0.72
CA THR A 608 12.27 37.16 0.18
C THR A 608 12.41 36.39 1.50
N THR A 609 13.66 36.22 1.95
CA THR A 609 14.01 35.77 3.30
C THR A 609 14.58 36.93 4.10
N TYR A 610 14.34 36.92 5.41
CA TYR A 610 14.80 37.96 6.34
C TYR A 610 15.56 37.30 7.50
N ASP A 611 16.65 37.89 7.96
CA ASP A 611 17.19 37.61 9.28
C ASP A 611 17.04 38.83 10.17
N VAL A 612 16.14 38.71 11.16
CA VAL A 612 15.78 39.80 12.08
C VAL A 612 16.42 39.66 13.46
N GLY A 613 17.30 38.67 13.64
CA GLY A 613 18.03 38.45 14.89
C GLY A 613 19.06 39.54 15.22
N PRO A 614 19.92 39.94 14.26
CA PRO A 614 20.95 40.94 14.49
C PRO A 614 20.38 42.26 15.03
N GLY A 615 20.86 42.67 16.21
CA GLY A 615 20.44 43.91 16.88
C GLY A 615 19.48 43.72 18.06
N ILE A 616 18.95 42.51 18.29
CA ILE A 616 18.15 42.19 19.48
C ILE A 616 19.08 41.99 20.68
N ARG A 617 19.16 43.00 21.56
CA ARG A 617 20.18 43.06 22.64
C ARG A 617 19.62 43.18 24.06
N SER A 618 18.34 43.55 24.22
CA SER A 618 17.75 43.74 25.55
C SER A 618 17.00 42.49 26.03
N ALA A 619 16.93 42.31 27.37
CA ALA A 619 16.13 41.22 27.96
C ALA A 619 14.63 41.36 27.66
N GLU A 620 14.13 42.59 27.47
CA GLU A 620 12.74 42.87 27.12
C GLU A 620 12.42 42.44 25.68
N ASP A 621 13.30 42.75 24.72
CA ASP A 621 13.13 42.33 23.33
C ASP A 621 13.14 40.80 23.18
N ILE A 622 14.00 40.11 23.94
CA ILE A 622 14.04 38.64 23.96
C ILE A 622 12.75 38.05 24.54
N ALA A 623 12.24 38.63 25.63
CA ALA A 623 10.97 38.18 26.21
C ALA A 623 9.81 38.37 25.22
N ALA A 624 9.76 39.51 24.53
CA ALA A 624 8.78 39.79 23.49
C ALA A 624 8.91 38.82 22.29
N LEU A 625 10.14 38.54 21.83
CA LEU A 625 10.40 37.60 20.74
C LEU A 625 9.99 36.17 21.11
N LEU A 626 10.36 35.69 22.30
CA LEU A 626 9.98 34.35 22.78
C LEU A 626 8.46 34.23 22.92
N GLY A 627 7.80 35.26 23.44
CA GLY A 627 6.34 35.32 23.53
C GLY A 627 5.69 35.26 22.15
N PHE A 628 6.19 36.05 21.21
CA PHE A 628 5.69 36.09 19.83
C PHE A 628 5.91 34.76 19.09
N PHE A 629 7.10 34.15 19.21
CA PHE A 629 7.42 32.84 18.63
C PHE A 629 6.47 31.73 19.13
N ARG A 630 6.23 31.68 20.45
CA ARG A 630 5.31 30.71 21.05
C ARG A 630 3.87 30.93 20.59
N ALA A 631 3.43 32.19 20.51
CA ALA A 631 2.09 32.53 20.05
C ALA A 631 1.84 32.13 18.59
N ARG A 632 2.89 32.04 17.75
CA ARG A 632 2.82 31.63 16.33
C ARG A 632 3.12 30.14 16.10
N MET A 633 3.50 29.40 17.16
CA MET A 633 3.86 27.99 17.08
C MET A 633 4.96 27.75 16.02
N GLY A 634 6.02 28.57 16.06
CA GLY A 634 7.11 28.49 15.09
C GLY A 634 6.64 28.84 13.66
N PRO A 635 6.89 27.99 12.64
CA PRO A 635 6.52 28.26 11.25
C PRO A 635 5.01 28.12 10.98
N ALA A 636 4.22 27.60 11.92
CA ALA A 636 2.83 27.23 11.68
C ALA A 636 1.88 28.41 11.40
N ARG A 637 2.14 29.59 11.98
CA ARG A 637 1.30 30.79 11.76
C ARG A 637 2.11 31.98 11.27
N GLY A 638 1.73 32.50 10.11
CA GLY A 638 2.30 33.71 9.53
C GLY A 638 1.86 34.98 10.25
N PHE A 639 2.58 36.07 9.99
CA PHE A 639 2.35 37.41 10.55
C PHE A 639 2.91 38.49 9.61
N ARG A 640 2.64 39.77 9.92
CA ARG A 640 3.12 40.90 9.13
C ARG A 640 4.52 41.31 9.52
N LEU A 641 5.38 41.57 8.55
CA LEU A 641 6.69 42.18 8.72
C LEU A 641 6.79 43.45 7.89
N ARG A 642 7.20 44.57 8.50
CA ARG A 642 7.52 45.76 7.73
C ARG A 642 8.95 45.68 7.22
N ASP A 643 9.09 45.47 5.92
CA ASP A 643 10.39 45.46 5.25
C ASP A 643 11.05 46.85 5.34
N PRO A 644 12.28 46.97 5.90
CA PRO A 644 12.93 48.26 6.10
C PRO A 644 13.50 48.83 4.79
N PHE A 645 13.68 48.02 3.75
CA PHE A 645 14.24 48.40 2.46
C PHE A 645 13.17 48.58 1.37
N ASP A 646 12.05 47.85 1.47
CA ASP A 646 10.99 47.87 0.46
C ASP A 646 9.59 47.71 1.05
N SER A 647 9.04 48.82 1.57
CA SER A 647 7.69 48.88 2.15
C SER A 647 6.84 50.04 1.61
N ILE A 648 7.32 50.76 0.59
CA ILE A 648 6.66 51.96 0.04
C ILE A 648 6.51 51.82 -1.48
N GLY A 649 5.28 51.95 -1.96
CA GLY A 649 4.97 52.20 -3.37
C GLY A 649 4.59 53.67 -3.57
N THR A 650 5.18 54.33 -4.56
CA THR A 650 4.92 55.76 -4.86
C THR A 650 4.44 55.90 -6.29
N ASP A 651 3.21 56.38 -6.47
CA ASP A 651 2.54 56.53 -7.77
C ASP A 651 2.61 55.27 -8.66
N GLU A 652 2.47 54.09 -8.06
CA GLU A 652 2.46 52.81 -8.76
C GLU A 652 1.27 52.72 -9.71
N ALA A 653 1.53 52.48 -10.99
CA ALA A 653 0.47 52.37 -11.98
C ALA A 653 -0.26 51.02 -11.87
N LEU A 654 -1.56 51.04 -11.57
CA LEU A 654 -2.35 49.84 -11.35
C LEU A 654 -3.08 49.37 -12.61
N GLY A 655 -3.31 50.27 -13.56
CA GLY A 655 -3.98 49.98 -14.82
C GLY A 655 -4.56 51.21 -15.49
N MET A 656 -5.37 50.98 -16.52
CA MET A 656 -6.13 52.01 -17.23
C MET A 656 -7.62 51.77 -17.00
N GLY A 657 -8.38 52.85 -16.85
CA GLY A 657 -9.83 52.79 -16.88
C GLY A 657 -10.33 52.32 -18.25
N ASP A 658 -11.36 51.49 -18.24
CA ASP A 658 -12.08 50.98 -19.41
C ASP A 658 -13.56 51.38 -19.40
N GLY A 659 -13.99 52.15 -18.38
CA GLY A 659 -15.39 52.55 -18.18
C GLY A 659 -16.29 51.47 -17.55
N ALA A 660 -15.77 50.28 -17.23
CA ALA A 660 -16.53 49.16 -16.68
C ALA A 660 -15.91 48.56 -15.40
N THR A 661 -14.60 48.34 -15.39
CA THR A 661 -13.84 47.76 -14.29
C THR A 661 -13.74 48.73 -13.11
N ARG A 662 -14.13 48.26 -11.93
CA ARG A 662 -14.10 49.04 -10.68
C ARG A 662 -13.08 48.54 -9.66
N ARG A 663 -12.50 47.36 -9.90
CA ARG A 663 -11.64 46.68 -8.93
C ARG A 663 -10.22 46.54 -9.48
N PHE A 664 -9.24 47.05 -8.74
CA PHE A 664 -7.83 47.05 -9.15
C PHE A 664 -6.93 46.55 -8.02
N ALA A 665 -5.96 45.70 -8.34
CA ALA A 665 -5.00 45.18 -7.39
C ALA A 665 -3.90 46.21 -7.09
N LEU A 666 -3.56 46.42 -5.82
CA LEU A 666 -2.30 47.07 -5.46
C LEU A 666 -1.11 46.22 -5.91
N THR A 667 -0.21 46.83 -6.67
CA THR A 667 0.99 46.17 -7.18
C THR A 667 2.20 47.08 -7.01
N ARG A 668 3.36 46.49 -6.76
CA ARG A 668 4.66 47.17 -6.72
C ARG A 668 5.50 46.71 -7.90
N ARG A 669 6.06 47.62 -8.69
CA ARG A 669 6.88 47.27 -9.87
C ARG A 669 8.38 47.39 -9.65
N TYR A 670 9.12 46.41 -10.17
CA TYR A 670 10.58 46.38 -10.25
C TYR A 670 11.00 46.15 -11.70
N GLY A 671 11.03 47.22 -12.49
CA GLY A 671 11.18 47.11 -13.95
C GLY A 671 9.98 46.39 -14.57
N ASP A 672 10.24 45.32 -15.32
CA ASP A 672 9.19 44.51 -15.97
C ASP A 672 8.50 43.51 -15.03
N GLN A 673 9.00 43.35 -13.80
CA GLN A 673 8.37 42.49 -12.79
C GLN A 673 7.36 43.27 -11.96
N SER A 674 6.23 42.65 -11.65
CA SER A 674 5.21 43.17 -10.75
C SER A 674 5.01 42.23 -9.58
N ARG A 675 4.88 42.78 -8.37
CA ARG A 675 4.56 42.05 -7.14
C ARG A 675 3.19 42.46 -6.63
N ARG A 676 2.35 41.48 -6.29
CA ARG A 676 1.05 41.72 -5.65
C ARG A 676 1.26 42.16 -4.20
N ILE A 677 0.55 43.22 -3.80
CA ILE A 677 0.58 43.75 -2.43
C ILE A 677 -0.75 43.44 -1.72
N THR A 678 -0.73 42.47 -0.80
CA THR A 678 -1.94 41.97 -0.12
C THR A 678 -2.20 42.63 1.23
N ARG A 679 -1.18 43.19 1.87
CA ARG A 679 -1.23 43.79 3.22
C ARG A 679 -0.84 45.28 3.21
N PRO A 680 -1.63 46.17 2.58
CA PRO A 680 -1.39 47.61 2.69
C PRO A 680 -1.63 48.08 4.13
N VAL A 681 -0.83 49.05 4.58
CA VAL A 681 -1.00 49.65 5.91
C VAL A 681 -2.29 50.48 5.90
N PRO A 682 -3.23 50.22 6.83
CA PRO A 682 -4.47 50.98 6.90
C PRO A 682 -4.23 52.49 6.95
N GLY A 683 -4.97 53.24 6.13
CA GLY A 683 -4.85 54.70 6.04
C GLY A 683 -3.66 55.24 5.23
N SER A 684 -2.77 54.39 4.72
CA SER A 684 -1.61 54.84 3.91
C SER A 684 -1.92 55.01 2.41
N VAL A 685 -3.01 54.41 1.94
CA VAL A 685 -3.32 54.31 0.51
C VAL A 685 -3.90 55.63 -0.01
N SER A 686 -3.28 56.17 -1.05
CA SER A 686 -3.75 57.32 -1.81
C SER A 686 -3.80 56.98 -3.29
N VAL A 687 -4.84 57.43 -3.98
CA VAL A 687 -5.13 57.02 -5.36
C VAL A 687 -5.29 58.25 -6.24
N LYS A 688 -4.72 58.21 -7.45
CA LYS A 688 -4.92 59.21 -8.50
C LYS A 688 -5.54 58.55 -9.73
N VAL A 689 -6.51 59.23 -10.33
CA VAL A 689 -7.10 58.86 -11.63
C VAL A 689 -6.89 60.02 -12.59
N ALA A 690 -6.28 59.75 -13.74
CA ALA A 690 -5.83 60.77 -14.69
C ALA A 690 -4.99 61.90 -14.02
N GLY A 691 -4.14 61.53 -13.06
CA GLY A 691 -3.26 62.44 -12.33
C GLY A 691 -3.93 63.27 -11.23
N ARG A 692 -5.23 63.11 -10.98
CA ARG A 692 -5.99 63.82 -9.92
C ARG A 692 -6.27 62.90 -8.75
N SER A 693 -6.05 63.37 -7.52
CA SER A 693 -6.36 62.63 -6.30
C SER A 693 -7.86 62.32 -6.20
N MET A 694 -8.18 61.08 -5.83
CA MET A 694 -9.54 60.57 -5.68
C MET A 694 -9.82 60.19 -4.23
N THR A 695 -11.08 60.34 -3.79
CA THR A 695 -11.55 59.90 -2.46
C THR A 695 -12.70 58.88 -2.52
N GLY A 696 -13.32 58.68 -3.70
CA GLY A 696 -14.42 57.72 -3.90
C GLY A 696 -13.94 56.30 -4.20
N PHE A 697 -13.19 55.71 -3.26
CA PHE A 697 -12.74 54.33 -3.34
C PHE A 697 -12.61 53.72 -1.93
N THR A 698 -12.70 52.40 -1.84
CA THR A 698 -12.46 51.61 -0.61
C THR A 698 -11.31 50.63 -0.83
N VAL A 699 -10.54 50.36 0.22
CA VAL A 699 -9.51 49.31 0.24
C VAL A 699 -10.10 48.04 0.87
N GLU A 700 -10.21 46.98 0.08
CA GLU A 700 -10.70 45.67 0.53
C GLU A 700 -9.55 44.78 1.03
N PRO A 701 -9.86 43.72 1.81
CA PRO A 701 -8.89 42.69 2.20
C PRO A 701 -8.13 42.12 0.99
N GLY A 702 -6.85 41.77 1.18
CA GLY A 702 -5.98 41.33 0.10
C GLY A 702 -5.46 42.47 -0.78
N GLY A 703 -5.61 43.73 -0.35
CA GLY A 703 -5.04 44.90 -1.01
C GLY A 703 -5.69 45.22 -2.35
N TRP A 704 -7.02 45.13 -2.42
CA TRP A 704 -7.80 45.52 -3.60
C TRP A 704 -8.37 46.92 -3.43
N LEU A 705 -8.35 47.72 -4.49
CA LEU A 705 -9.05 49.00 -4.56
C LEU A 705 -10.37 48.79 -5.27
N LEU A 706 -11.47 49.18 -4.64
CA LEU A 706 -12.80 49.22 -5.23
C LEU A 706 -13.24 50.68 -5.38
N PHE A 707 -13.45 51.14 -6.61
CA PHE A 707 -13.96 52.48 -6.90
C PHE A 707 -15.49 52.51 -6.88
N ASP A 708 -16.06 53.59 -6.35
CA ASP A 708 -17.53 53.79 -6.30
C ASP A 708 -18.13 53.84 -7.71
N ALA A 709 -17.39 54.44 -8.66
CA ALA A 709 -17.71 54.48 -10.08
C ALA A 709 -16.49 54.04 -10.92
N ALA A 710 -16.74 53.35 -12.03
CA ALA A 710 -15.66 52.87 -12.90
C ALA A 710 -14.85 54.04 -13.47
N PRO A 711 -13.50 54.01 -13.40
CA PRO A 711 -12.66 55.01 -14.04
C PRO A 711 -12.93 55.07 -15.55
N VAL A 712 -13.04 56.29 -16.09
CA VAL A 712 -13.35 56.52 -17.50
C VAL A 712 -12.29 55.91 -18.42
N MET A 713 -12.73 55.52 -19.63
CA MET A 713 -11.86 54.89 -20.62
C MET A 713 -10.60 55.73 -20.89
N GLY A 714 -9.43 55.12 -20.77
CA GLY A 714 -8.13 55.76 -21.00
C GLY A 714 -7.58 56.56 -19.82
N ALA A 715 -8.26 56.62 -18.67
CA ALA A 715 -7.73 57.27 -17.48
C ALA A 715 -6.71 56.37 -16.77
N ALA A 716 -5.46 56.83 -16.64
CA ALA A 716 -4.43 56.12 -15.87
C ALA A 716 -4.76 56.12 -14.37
N ILE A 717 -4.64 54.95 -13.75
CA ILE A 717 -4.87 54.74 -12.32
C ILE A 717 -3.53 54.50 -11.65
N THR A 718 -3.16 55.35 -10.69
CA THR A 718 -1.96 55.18 -9.87
C THR A 718 -2.30 55.20 -8.38
N ALA A 719 -1.49 54.51 -7.56
CA ALA A 719 -1.63 54.55 -6.12
C ALA A 719 -0.27 54.67 -5.41
N SER A 720 -0.26 55.42 -4.31
CA SER A 720 0.86 55.41 -3.35
C SER A 720 0.39 54.78 -2.05
N PHE A 721 1.19 53.91 -1.45
CA PHE A 721 0.82 53.15 -0.26
C PHE A 721 2.06 52.66 0.49
N THR A 722 1.90 52.44 1.79
CA THR A 722 2.85 51.66 2.60
C THR A 722 2.29 50.25 2.74
N PHE A 723 3.15 49.22 2.78
CA PHE A 723 2.71 47.84 2.91
C PHE A 723 3.60 47.03 3.85
N ASP A 724 3.02 45.95 4.36
CA ASP A 724 3.71 44.92 5.12
C ASP A 724 3.85 43.66 4.26
N VAL A 725 4.89 42.87 4.53
CA VAL A 725 5.15 41.59 3.89
C VAL A 725 4.62 40.47 4.79
N PRO A 726 3.75 39.58 4.29
CA PRO A 726 3.35 38.39 5.04
C PRO A 726 4.54 37.42 5.13
N VAL A 727 4.96 37.09 6.34
CA VAL A 727 6.08 36.18 6.61
C VAL A 727 5.72 35.15 7.66
N ARG A 728 6.54 34.12 7.83
CA ARG A 728 6.53 33.20 8.98
C ARG A 728 7.94 32.95 9.47
N PHE A 729 8.08 32.39 10.68
CA PHE A 729 9.37 31.85 11.10
C PHE A 729 9.82 30.73 10.15
N ALA A 730 11.12 30.64 9.89
CA ALA A 730 11.68 29.60 9.02
C ALA A 730 11.89 28.27 9.75
N GLU A 731 12.06 28.29 11.08
CA GLU A 731 12.43 27.13 11.91
C GLU A 731 11.42 26.87 13.05
N ASP A 732 11.30 25.61 13.47
CA ASP A 732 10.50 25.16 14.63
C ASP A 732 11.16 25.44 15.99
N ARG A 733 12.37 26.00 15.97
CA ARG A 733 13.15 26.32 17.18
C ARG A 733 13.69 27.74 17.11
N LEU A 734 13.73 28.39 18.27
CA LEU A 734 14.32 29.72 18.43
C LEU A 734 15.39 29.66 19.53
N SER A 735 16.63 29.98 19.17
CA SER A 735 17.76 29.99 20.10
C SER A 735 18.08 31.43 20.54
N VAL A 736 18.11 31.65 21.86
CA VAL A 736 18.47 32.94 22.47
C VAL A 736 19.43 32.70 23.64
N THR A 737 20.38 33.62 23.85
CA THR A 737 21.36 33.54 24.94
C THR A 737 21.34 34.79 25.80
N LEU A 738 21.69 34.67 27.09
CA LEU A 738 21.86 35.78 28.02
C LEU A 738 23.36 35.94 28.32
N ALA A 739 23.95 37.08 27.93
CA ALA A 739 25.36 37.38 28.11
C ALA A 739 25.65 38.28 29.34
N GLY A 740 24.63 38.66 30.11
CA GLY A 740 24.76 39.42 31.37
C GLY A 740 23.40 39.77 32.02
N PHE A 741 23.41 40.50 33.14
CA PHE A 741 22.22 40.77 33.98
C PHE A 741 21.08 41.56 33.27
N ARG A 742 21.35 42.13 32.09
CA ARG A 742 20.38 42.87 31.25
C ARG A 742 20.62 42.74 29.73
N ALA A 743 21.61 41.97 29.30
CA ALA A 743 22.00 41.84 27.91
C ALA A 743 21.74 40.42 27.44
N GLY A 744 20.86 40.27 26.46
CA GLY A 744 20.65 39.00 25.76
C GLY A 744 21.00 39.16 24.28
N ALA A 745 21.12 38.05 23.56
CA ALA A 745 21.35 38.04 22.12
C ALA A 745 20.57 36.91 21.43
N ALA A 746 19.92 37.26 20.31
CA ALA A 746 19.45 36.30 19.31
C ALA A 746 20.36 36.45 18.08
N ALA A 747 21.22 35.46 17.83
CA ALA A 747 22.22 35.59 16.76
C ALA A 747 21.60 35.57 15.36
N SER A 748 20.51 34.82 15.19
CA SER A 748 19.76 34.70 13.95
C SER A 748 18.30 34.39 14.26
N VAL A 749 17.40 35.05 13.56
CA VAL A 749 15.94 34.83 13.59
C VAL A 749 15.46 34.83 12.14
N PRO A 750 15.56 33.68 11.44
CA PRO A 750 15.21 33.61 10.03
C PRO A 750 13.70 33.61 9.84
N LEU A 751 13.22 34.51 8.97
CA LEU A 751 11.84 34.60 8.51
C LEU A 751 11.79 34.38 7.00
N VAL A 752 10.68 33.82 6.53
CA VAL A 752 10.47 33.59 5.10
C VAL A 752 9.11 34.14 4.68
N GLU A 753 9.09 34.84 3.54
CA GLU A 753 7.87 35.35 2.92
C GLU A 753 6.89 34.20 2.59
N VAL A 754 5.60 34.46 2.82
CA VAL A 754 4.48 33.58 2.49
C VAL A 754 3.71 34.21 1.33
N ARG A 755 3.32 33.40 0.34
CA ARG A 755 2.48 33.86 -0.77
C ARG A 755 1.02 33.63 -0.41
N GLU A 756 0.26 34.71 -0.30
CA GLU A 756 -1.17 34.67 -0.04
C GLU A 756 -1.91 34.58 -1.39
N ALA A 757 -2.88 33.66 -1.49
CA ALA A 757 -3.66 33.42 -2.71
C ALA A 757 -4.70 34.50 -2.98
#